data_AF-A0A552F7Y0-F1
#
_entry.id   AF-A0A552F7Y0-F1
#
_cell.length_a   1.000
_cell.length_b   1.000
_cell.length_c   1.000
_cell.angle_alpha   90.00
_cell.angle_beta   90.00
_cell.angle_gamma   90.00
#
_symmetry.space_group_name_H-M   'P 1'
#
loop_
_entity.id
_entity.type
_entity.pdbx_description
1 polymer ?
#
loop_
_entity_poly.entity_id
_entity_poly.type
_entity_poly.pdbx_seq_one_letter_code
_entity_poly.pdbx_strand_id
1 'polypeptide(L)'
;MNQSHILDKVIKEIDKAEASSQAKIKDSRKKIVIVDKTAKTIITKIPLFSGKNIIYYLVANNNDATNIAECQKILVEITDFAQNRKLGICAAYRASCPAGNEEKVAQSLCGDHSPGSELDRKIQAWIAKLTDDRAAEFIDDYPNTVNQLQNDLKRTAQEEVGLKIDFRLFLDQDEQQLDEFGQEIFVRVSDWDEELELQFKTKLIVANRLKAKANLGDGWEISLIKLTKQEINKYLLKSTTISQFYYELKDTVRNGLVSHLDEILNEKGWKVGYLYLDSKKVALGALPKELVEIHYAINCTVQKYSKPVSVENTLQMLPKDVRRYISAQSPNLQAWAKSKLEKIVKTALLEKNYSDILESFEKESEEIKKEMLSEADAIGYAIKHIVSLPQMEHTYLKEKIEIKNEKAEFSTNQSGIKIKLTTTVTAKFESFTKIKDDLNQTVNQIKELMRETVNSTTREILRTVDPERFYMRFYEPAPGEKSVEQELKNAVKKALEERFGAIVGSIVPIPEETEIVDYLQRLMGMIGFFECQVPSLTGGDTVKFQGDFKIISVEQGSWYTFQSRFQSRQKSQLQLREELDALKKQHSKLIGMGDLEDNREEIEGINQRVNAIENEIFGLDDIKKSIEKSINAKLVTVDSELLMYRDIQHLSTMERYINQWAKESVVEQHGLDINIRHLTRTRTKQEEHLFKTQQELEIAKINEAKEQLEARNKQRQKLLEMSSRREQAKSDELNKLYERRLKIIADADLADPDELKSLDEQIEHLEVEILNPSLEKVESILELMQPKKDKERGILQFEEQVRLTSSQTNLDLDSKNKTNLLNNDDKKTS
;
A
#
# COMPACT_ATOMS: atom_id res chain seq x y z
N MET A 1 61.22 -92.33 29.79
CA MET A 1 60.93 -91.12 30.58
C MET A 1 59.43 -90.88 30.50
N ASN A 2 58.70 -91.32 31.53
CA ASN A 2 57.25 -91.15 31.58
C ASN A 2 56.94 -89.69 31.90
N GLN A 3 56.27 -88.99 30.98
CA GLN A 3 55.57 -87.76 31.33
C GLN A 3 54.55 -88.10 32.41
N SER A 4 54.64 -87.44 33.56
CA SER A 4 53.70 -87.68 34.64
C SER A 4 52.31 -87.22 34.20
N HIS A 5 51.36 -88.16 34.09
CA HIS A 5 49.98 -87.84 33.77
C HIS A 5 49.30 -87.27 35.01
N ILE A 6 48.31 -86.40 34.83
CA ILE A 6 47.58 -85.80 35.96
C ILE A 6 46.87 -86.87 36.83
N LEU A 7 46.61 -88.05 36.24
CA LEU A 7 46.00 -89.20 36.91
C LEU A 7 46.99 -89.97 37.80
N ASP A 8 48.30 -89.70 37.72
CA ASP A 8 49.33 -90.37 38.53
C ASP A 8 49.16 -90.16 40.05
N LYS A 9 48.41 -89.11 40.43
CA LYS A 9 47.98 -88.89 41.83
C LYS A 9 46.99 -89.95 42.35
N VAL A 10 46.29 -90.64 41.44
CA VAL A 10 45.27 -91.65 41.75
C VAL A 10 45.75 -93.04 41.33
N ILE A 11 46.40 -93.17 40.18
CA ILE A 11 46.99 -94.42 39.71
C ILE A 11 48.25 -94.14 38.91
N LYS A 12 49.38 -94.69 39.33
CA LYS A 12 50.64 -94.61 38.59
C LYS A 12 51.23 -96.00 38.34
N GLU A 13 51.80 -96.19 37.17
CA GLU A 13 52.62 -97.37 36.87
C GLU A 13 53.96 -97.25 37.61
N ILE A 14 54.38 -98.33 38.27
CA ILE A 14 55.62 -98.40 39.04
C ILE A 14 56.43 -99.62 38.60
N ASP A 15 57.74 -99.60 38.84
CA ASP A 15 58.56 -100.78 38.58
C ASP A 15 58.40 -101.85 39.67
N LYS A 16 58.89 -103.06 39.40
CA LYS A 16 58.81 -104.19 40.34
C LYS A 16 59.56 -103.94 41.65
N ALA A 17 60.64 -103.16 41.63
CA ALA A 17 61.45 -102.87 42.81
C ALA A 17 60.70 -101.89 43.74
N GLU A 18 60.08 -100.86 43.19
CA GLU A 18 59.18 -99.93 43.88
C GLU A 18 57.93 -100.65 44.40
N ALA A 19 57.35 -101.57 43.61
CA ALA A 19 56.22 -102.38 44.05
C ALA A 19 56.58 -103.28 45.25
N SER A 20 57.79 -103.86 45.25
CA SER A 20 58.27 -104.73 46.33
C SER A 20 58.62 -103.97 47.61
N SER A 21 59.08 -102.72 47.50
CA SER A 21 59.39 -101.87 48.67
C SER A 21 58.12 -101.33 49.31
N GLN A 22 57.17 -100.85 48.50
CA GLN A 22 55.89 -100.32 48.96
C GLN A 22 54.99 -101.42 49.53
N ALA A 23 55.05 -102.67 49.02
CA ALA A 23 54.24 -103.78 49.53
C ALA A 23 54.54 -104.16 50.98
N LYS A 24 55.73 -103.80 51.50
CA LYS A 24 56.12 -104.02 52.90
C LYS A 24 55.51 -102.98 53.85
N ILE A 25 55.02 -101.86 53.32
CA ILE A 25 54.42 -100.76 54.08
C ILE A 25 52.89 -100.97 54.07
N LYS A 26 52.30 -101.21 55.24
CA LYS A 26 50.85 -101.37 55.37
C LYS A 26 50.16 -99.99 55.44
N ASP A 27 49.90 -99.39 54.28
CA ASP A 27 49.18 -98.12 54.17
C ASP A 27 47.74 -98.38 53.65
N SER A 28 46.71 -97.95 54.40
CA SER A 28 45.31 -98.10 53.98
C SER A 28 44.88 -97.08 52.91
N ARG A 29 45.74 -96.11 52.58
CA ARG A 29 45.49 -95.05 51.59
C ARG A 29 46.00 -95.40 50.19
N LYS A 30 46.83 -96.44 50.06
CA LYS A 30 47.44 -96.86 48.80
C LYS A 30 47.45 -98.38 48.69
N LYS A 31 47.15 -98.91 47.50
CA LYS A 31 47.18 -100.34 47.22
C LYS A 31 48.02 -100.60 45.98
N ILE A 32 48.87 -101.62 46.06
CA ILE A 32 49.62 -102.11 44.92
C ILE A 32 48.76 -103.16 44.24
N VAL A 33 48.49 -102.94 42.96
CA VAL A 33 47.72 -103.85 42.14
C VAL A 33 48.61 -104.36 41.01
N ILE A 34 48.67 -105.67 40.87
CA ILE A 34 49.47 -106.35 39.86
C ILE A 34 48.50 -106.89 38.82
N VAL A 35 48.68 -106.51 37.56
CA VAL A 35 47.77 -106.89 36.48
C VAL A 35 48.56 -107.63 35.41
N ASP A 36 48.03 -108.77 34.97
CA ASP A 36 48.46 -109.39 33.71
C ASP A 36 47.82 -108.62 32.56
N LYS A 37 48.63 -107.94 31.75
CA LYS A 37 48.19 -107.12 30.63
C LYS A 37 47.42 -107.93 29.57
N THR A 38 47.73 -109.22 29.44
CA THR A 38 47.17 -110.12 28.41
C THR A 38 45.83 -110.69 28.83
N ALA A 39 45.75 -111.17 30.08
CA ALA A 39 44.53 -111.76 30.63
C ALA A 39 43.61 -110.71 31.27
N LYS A 40 44.11 -109.49 31.50
CA LYS A 40 43.45 -108.43 32.30
C LYS A 40 42.93 -108.96 33.64
N THR A 41 43.69 -109.85 34.28
CA THR A 41 43.37 -110.43 35.58
C THR A 41 44.35 -109.95 36.65
N ILE A 42 43.85 -109.82 37.89
CA ILE A 42 44.65 -109.39 39.03
C ILE A 42 45.47 -110.56 39.56
N ILE A 43 46.76 -110.32 39.81
CA ILE A 43 47.68 -111.29 40.40
C ILE A 43 47.83 -110.99 41.89
N THR A 44 47.55 -111.98 42.75
CA THR A 44 47.48 -111.79 44.20
C THR A 44 48.83 -111.73 44.93
N LYS A 45 49.94 -112.12 44.26
CA LYS A 45 51.30 -112.08 44.82
C LYS A 45 52.31 -111.64 43.76
N ILE A 46 53.34 -110.90 44.17
CA ILE A 46 54.44 -110.48 43.29
C ILE A 46 55.17 -111.75 42.79
N PRO A 47 55.16 -112.04 41.48
CA PRO A 47 55.79 -113.25 40.95
C PRO A 47 57.32 -113.16 41.01
N LEU A 48 57.99 -114.29 41.31
CA LEU A 48 59.45 -114.37 41.44
C LEU A 48 60.17 -113.99 40.13
N PHE A 49 59.65 -114.37 38.98
CA PHE A 49 60.19 -114.02 37.66
C PHE A 49 59.35 -112.92 36.99
N SER A 50 60.01 -111.88 36.44
CA SER A 50 59.31 -110.80 35.73
C SER A 50 58.92 -111.27 34.32
N GLY A 51 57.62 -111.45 34.07
CA GLY A 51 57.10 -111.68 32.72
C GLY A 51 56.96 -110.36 31.95
N LYS A 52 57.15 -110.38 30.61
CA LYS A 52 57.02 -109.20 29.74
C LYS A 52 55.64 -108.50 29.78
N ASN A 53 54.62 -109.16 30.34
CA ASN A 53 53.23 -108.70 30.31
C ASN A 53 52.66 -108.40 31.71
N ILE A 54 53.51 -108.30 32.74
CA ILE A 54 53.06 -108.00 34.12
C ILE A 54 53.33 -106.53 34.41
N ILE A 55 52.28 -105.79 34.75
CA ILE A 55 52.37 -104.37 35.11
C ILE A 55 52.02 -104.20 36.60
N TYR A 56 52.72 -103.29 37.25
CA TYR A 56 52.51 -102.94 38.66
C TYR A 56 51.95 -101.52 38.73
N TYR A 57 50.79 -101.38 39.37
CA TYR A 57 50.17 -100.09 39.61
C TYR A 57 50.17 -99.77 41.11
N LEU A 58 50.51 -98.53 41.46
CA LEU A 58 50.20 -97.95 42.76
C LEU A 58 48.93 -97.13 42.63
N VAL A 59 47.85 -97.58 43.28
CA VAL A 59 46.57 -96.89 43.28
C VAL A 59 46.36 -96.24 44.64
N ALA A 60 46.17 -94.92 44.63
CA ALA A 60 45.91 -94.11 45.81
C ALA A 60 44.41 -93.85 45.93
N ASN A 61 43.83 -94.18 47.09
CA ASN A 61 42.39 -94.10 47.32
C ASN A 61 42.00 -92.83 48.09
N ASN A 62 40.69 -92.56 48.14
CA ASN A 62 40.11 -91.38 48.73
C ASN A 62 40.03 -91.39 50.27
N ASN A 63 40.65 -92.36 50.96
CA ASN A 63 40.90 -92.25 52.40
C ASN A 63 41.87 -91.09 52.70
N ASP A 64 42.64 -90.65 51.71
CA ASP A 64 43.35 -89.38 51.72
C ASP A 64 42.66 -88.38 50.77
N ALA A 65 42.21 -87.25 51.30
CA ALA A 65 41.52 -86.22 50.53
C ALA A 65 42.43 -85.54 49.49
N THR A 66 43.75 -85.74 49.56
CA THR A 66 44.71 -85.20 48.59
C THR A 66 44.91 -86.08 47.35
N ASN A 67 44.42 -87.33 47.37
CA ASN A 67 44.50 -88.28 46.25
C ASN A 67 43.42 -88.00 45.19
N ILE A 68 43.48 -86.81 44.59
CA ILE A 68 42.55 -86.34 43.56
C ILE A 68 43.35 -85.90 42.33
N ALA A 69 42.90 -86.34 41.16
CA ALA A 69 43.41 -85.91 39.86
C ALA A 69 42.43 -84.94 39.18
N GLU A 70 42.94 -83.89 38.55
CA GLU A 70 42.13 -82.87 37.87
C GLU A 70 42.63 -82.62 36.44
N CYS A 71 41.87 -83.06 35.44
CA CYS A 71 42.14 -82.72 34.05
C CYS A 71 41.33 -81.48 33.64
N GLN A 72 41.98 -80.53 32.99
CA GLN A 72 41.38 -79.24 32.65
C GLN A 72 40.65 -79.24 31.31
N LYS A 73 41.03 -80.10 30.35
CA LYS A 73 40.46 -80.07 29.00
C LYS A 73 40.72 -81.38 28.24
N ILE A 74 39.64 -82.07 27.84
CA ILE A 74 39.61 -83.08 26.79
C ILE A 74 38.65 -82.58 25.72
N LEU A 75 39.13 -82.38 24.48
CA LEU A 75 38.28 -81.99 23.37
C LEU A 75 37.61 -83.22 22.75
N VAL A 76 36.30 -83.12 22.51
CA VAL A 76 35.47 -84.11 21.81
C VAL A 76 34.61 -83.39 20.78
N GLU A 77 34.58 -83.87 19.55
CA GLU A 77 33.72 -83.34 18.49
C GLU A 77 32.47 -84.19 18.32
N ILE A 78 31.30 -83.57 18.44
CA ILE A 78 30.01 -84.20 18.09
C ILE A 78 29.69 -83.82 16.65
N THR A 79 29.43 -84.82 15.80
CA THR A 79 29.15 -84.61 14.37
C THR A 79 27.73 -85.01 14.02
N ASP A 80 26.93 -84.04 13.58
CA ASP A 80 25.64 -84.30 12.91
C ASP A 80 25.89 -84.39 11.41
N PHE A 81 26.02 -85.63 10.92
CA PHE A 81 26.32 -85.91 9.51
C PHE A 81 25.17 -85.50 8.58
N ALA A 82 23.91 -85.60 9.02
CA ALA A 82 22.75 -85.34 8.17
C ALA A 82 22.64 -83.86 7.77
N GLN A 83 23.02 -82.95 8.68
CA GLN A 83 23.00 -81.51 8.43
C GLN A 83 24.40 -80.91 8.23
N ASN A 84 25.43 -81.75 8.17
CA ASN A 84 26.84 -81.37 8.05
C ASN A 84 27.26 -80.34 9.12
N ARG A 85 26.87 -80.59 10.38
CA ARG A 85 27.15 -79.72 11.54
C ARG A 85 28.13 -80.40 12.49
N LYS A 86 28.96 -79.62 13.16
CA LYS A 86 29.91 -80.11 14.17
C LYS A 86 29.92 -79.22 15.40
N LEU A 87 29.97 -79.81 16.59
CA LEU A 87 30.07 -79.09 17.86
C LEU A 87 31.22 -79.63 18.70
N GLY A 88 32.24 -78.79 18.91
CA GLY A 88 33.37 -79.09 19.80
C GLY A 88 33.04 -78.83 21.27
N ILE A 89 33.15 -79.87 22.10
CA ILE A 89 32.89 -79.83 23.54
C ILE A 89 34.14 -80.23 24.29
N CYS A 90 34.42 -79.49 25.35
CA CYS A 90 35.52 -79.73 26.26
C CYS A 90 35.02 -80.39 27.54
N ALA A 91 35.59 -81.54 27.88
CA ALA A 91 35.38 -82.20 29.15
C ALA A 91 36.55 -81.94 30.10
N ALA A 92 36.28 -81.26 31.20
CA ALA A 92 37.16 -81.24 32.37
C ALA A 92 36.66 -82.26 33.38
N TYR A 93 37.56 -82.91 34.11
CA TYR A 93 37.16 -83.91 35.10
C TYR A 93 38.02 -83.85 36.36
N ARG A 94 37.39 -84.22 37.48
CA ARG A 94 38.05 -84.46 38.77
C ARG A 94 37.81 -85.90 39.18
N ALA A 95 38.87 -86.71 39.28
CA ALA A 95 38.80 -88.14 39.54
C ALA A 95 39.43 -88.51 40.89
N SER A 96 38.81 -89.48 41.57
CA SER A 96 39.33 -90.12 42.79
C SER A 96 38.95 -91.60 42.81
N CYS A 97 39.76 -92.44 43.47
CA CYS A 97 39.46 -93.86 43.64
C CYS A 97 38.78 -94.09 45.01
N PRO A 98 37.53 -94.56 45.07
CA PRO A 98 36.92 -95.04 46.32
C PRO A 98 37.74 -96.18 46.93
N ALA A 99 37.90 -96.18 48.26
CA ALA A 99 38.54 -97.30 48.96
C ALA A 99 37.82 -98.62 48.66
N GLY A 100 38.56 -99.65 48.26
CA GLY A 100 38.03 -100.95 47.84
C GLY A 100 37.89 -101.13 46.31
N ASN A 101 37.94 -100.06 45.53
CA ASN A 101 37.85 -100.11 44.06
C ASN A 101 39.22 -100.15 43.36
N GLU A 102 40.33 -100.16 44.10
CA GLU A 102 41.67 -99.97 43.54
C GLU A 102 42.02 -101.04 42.49
N GLU A 103 41.60 -102.28 42.76
CA GLU A 103 41.77 -103.41 41.85
C GLU A 103 41.00 -103.22 40.53
N LYS A 104 39.76 -102.73 40.61
CA LYS A 104 38.89 -102.45 39.46
C LYS A 104 39.45 -101.31 38.61
N VAL A 105 39.96 -100.25 39.26
CA VAL A 105 40.58 -99.10 38.57
C VAL A 105 41.81 -99.54 37.79
N ALA A 106 42.72 -100.28 38.43
CA ALA A 106 43.94 -100.77 37.79
C ALA A 106 43.63 -101.76 36.66
N GLN A 107 42.65 -102.66 36.84
CA GLN A 107 42.23 -103.61 35.80
C GLN A 107 41.62 -102.88 34.58
N SER A 108 40.79 -101.87 34.83
CA SER A 108 40.03 -101.17 33.78
C SER A 108 40.87 -100.18 32.98
N LEU A 109 41.91 -99.61 33.60
CA LEU A 109 42.85 -98.68 32.99
C LEU A 109 44.17 -99.35 32.55
N CYS A 110 44.26 -100.67 32.65
CA CYS A 110 45.39 -101.42 32.11
C CYS A 110 45.28 -101.51 30.58
N GLY A 111 46.31 -101.01 29.88
CA GLY A 111 46.33 -100.91 28.42
C GLY A 111 47.73 -100.70 27.86
N ASP A 112 47.79 -100.27 26.60
CA ASP A 112 49.04 -99.97 25.88
C ASP A 112 49.57 -98.57 26.17
N HIS A 113 48.74 -97.71 26.75
CA HIS A 113 49.07 -96.34 27.11
C HIS A 113 49.09 -96.16 28.64
N SER A 114 49.50 -94.97 29.09
CA SER A 114 49.39 -94.61 30.50
C SER A 114 47.92 -94.72 30.99
N PRO A 115 47.68 -95.03 32.28
CA PRO A 115 46.32 -95.11 32.83
C PRO A 115 45.49 -93.85 32.58
N GLY A 116 46.14 -92.70 32.55
CA GLY A 116 45.54 -91.41 32.22
C GLY A 116 45.03 -91.32 30.79
N SER A 117 45.87 -91.68 29.83
CA SER A 117 45.50 -91.68 28.41
C SER A 117 44.40 -92.69 28.09
N GLU A 118 44.38 -93.85 28.78
CA GLU A 118 43.29 -94.81 28.65
C GLU A 118 41.97 -94.28 29.23
N LEU A 119 42.02 -93.49 30.32
CA LEU A 119 40.84 -92.82 30.86
C LEU A 119 40.31 -91.75 29.90
N ASP A 120 41.18 -90.90 29.34
CA ASP A 120 40.80 -89.86 28.36
C ASP A 120 40.13 -90.48 27.14
N ARG A 121 40.70 -91.57 26.60
CA ARG A 121 40.13 -92.31 25.47
C ARG A 121 38.76 -92.92 25.80
N LYS A 122 38.59 -93.44 27.02
CA LYS A 122 37.29 -93.94 27.49
C LYS A 122 36.26 -92.82 27.61
N ILE A 123 36.64 -91.66 28.15
CA ILE A 123 35.76 -90.48 28.24
C ILE A 123 35.31 -90.02 26.85
N GLN A 124 36.22 -89.95 25.87
CA GLN A 124 35.89 -89.64 24.48
C GLN A 124 34.89 -90.65 23.89
N ALA A 125 35.13 -91.95 24.10
CA ALA A 125 34.25 -93.01 23.62
C ALA A 125 32.86 -92.98 24.28
N TRP A 126 32.78 -92.67 25.58
CA TRP A 126 31.50 -92.53 26.28
C TRP A 126 30.70 -91.33 25.78
N ILE A 127 31.36 -90.19 25.55
CA ILE A 127 30.70 -88.99 25.00
C ILE A 127 30.15 -89.29 23.61
N ALA A 128 30.96 -89.89 22.71
CA ALA A 128 30.49 -90.28 21.38
C ALA A 128 29.29 -91.23 21.46
N LYS A 129 29.40 -92.32 22.23
CA LYS A 129 28.32 -93.30 22.40
C LYS A 129 27.01 -92.70 22.94
N LEU A 130 27.09 -91.74 23.85
CA LEU A 130 25.91 -91.12 24.46
C LEU A 130 25.29 -90.01 23.58
N THR A 131 25.99 -89.56 22.53
CA THR A 131 25.56 -88.41 21.73
C THR A 131 25.36 -88.73 20.25
N ASP A 132 26.04 -89.72 19.66
CA ASP A 132 26.03 -90.01 18.22
C ASP A 132 24.62 -90.30 17.66
N ASP A 133 23.81 -91.12 18.33
CA ASP A 133 22.46 -91.47 17.87
C ASP A 133 21.46 -90.30 17.89
N ARG A 134 21.79 -89.21 18.61
CA ARG A 134 20.94 -88.03 18.79
C ARG A 134 21.73 -86.72 18.60
N ALA A 135 22.76 -86.74 17.75
CA ALA A 135 23.69 -85.63 17.60
C ALA A 135 22.99 -84.31 17.24
N ALA A 136 21.99 -84.34 16.34
CA ALA A 136 21.22 -83.16 15.96
C ALA A 136 20.46 -82.54 17.14
N GLU A 137 19.70 -83.36 17.88
CA GLU A 137 18.93 -82.91 19.05
C GLU A 137 19.84 -82.42 20.18
N PHE A 138 20.98 -83.08 20.37
CA PHE A 138 21.98 -82.68 21.35
C PHE A 138 22.61 -81.32 21.01
N ILE A 139 22.91 -81.06 19.74
CA ILE A 139 23.45 -79.76 19.29
C ILE A 139 22.42 -78.65 19.49
N ASP A 140 21.15 -78.91 19.14
CA ASP A 140 20.08 -77.90 19.20
C ASP A 140 19.66 -77.58 20.65
N ASP A 141 19.70 -78.56 21.55
CA ASP A 141 19.28 -78.43 22.96
C ASP A 141 20.44 -78.63 23.97
N TYR A 142 21.66 -78.29 23.56
CA TYR A 142 22.87 -78.42 24.38
C TYR A 142 22.72 -77.87 25.81
N PRO A 143 22.16 -76.66 26.05
CA PRO A 143 22.06 -76.09 27.39
C PRO A 143 21.24 -76.95 28.37
N ASN A 144 20.23 -77.67 27.87
CA ASN A 144 19.35 -78.48 28.70
C ASN A 144 19.83 -79.93 28.83
N THR A 145 20.54 -80.44 27.81
CA THR A 145 21.01 -81.84 27.77
C THR A 145 22.39 -82.05 28.39
N VAL A 146 23.22 -81.00 28.51
CA VAL A 146 24.61 -81.10 29.03
C VAL A 146 24.67 -81.64 30.47
N ASN A 147 23.74 -81.24 31.34
CA ASN A 147 23.69 -81.71 32.72
C ASN A 147 23.36 -83.20 32.81
N GLN A 148 22.48 -83.69 31.92
CA GLN A 148 22.15 -85.10 31.83
C GLN A 148 23.37 -85.90 31.37
N LEU A 149 24.06 -85.44 30.33
CA LEU A 149 25.29 -86.08 29.85
C LEU A 149 26.37 -86.14 30.93
N GLN A 150 26.58 -85.08 31.72
CA GLN A 150 27.51 -85.09 32.85
C GLN A 150 27.17 -86.17 33.89
N ASN A 151 25.89 -86.36 34.20
CA ASN A 151 25.43 -87.39 35.13
C ASN A 151 25.60 -88.80 34.56
N ASP A 152 25.28 -89.00 33.28
CA ASP A 152 25.45 -90.29 32.61
C ASP A 152 26.94 -90.69 32.50
N LEU A 153 27.84 -89.74 32.23
CA LEU A 153 29.29 -89.96 32.25
C LEU A 153 29.77 -90.33 33.66
N LYS A 154 29.29 -89.64 34.69
CA LYS A 154 29.62 -89.94 36.10
C LYS A 154 29.20 -91.36 36.50
N ARG A 155 27.99 -91.79 36.11
CA ARG A 155 27.52 -93.15 36.34
C ARG A 155 28.39 -94.18 35.59
N THR A 156 28.66 -93.92 34.31
CA THR A 156 29.48 -94.81 33.45
C THR A 156 30.90 -94.98 34.00
N ALA A 157 31.54 -93.90 34.48
CA ALA A 157 32.87 -93.98 35.08
C ALA A 157 32.92 -94.84 36.35
N GLN A 158 31.89 -94.73 37.21
CA GLN A 158 31.78 -95.53 38.43
C GLN A 158 31.52 -97.02 38.10
N GLU A 159 30.66 -97.29 37.11
CA GLU A 159 30.28 -98.64 36.71
C GLU A 159 31.38 -99.37 35.93
N GLU A 160 32.01 -98.72 34.95
CA GLU A 160 33.01 -99.35 34.08
C GLU A 160 34.42 -99.33 34.66
N VAL A 161 34.82 -98.27 35.38
CA VAL A 161 36.20 -98.10 35.87
C VAL A 161 36.30 -98.21 37.39
N GLY A 162 35.24 -97.86 38.11
CA GLY A 162 35.24 -97.83 39.58
C GLY A 162 35.76 -96.52 40.17
N LEU A 163 35.99 -95.50 39.34
CA LEU A 163 36.40 -94.16 39.77
C LEU A 163 35.17 -93.30 40.10
N LYS A 164 35.29 -92.49 41.16
CA LYS A 164 34.36 -91.38 41.40
C LYS A 164 34.88 -90.16 40.65
N ILE A 165 34.17 -89.80 39.58
CA ILE A 165 34.52 -88.68 38.70
C ILE A 165 33.42 -87.62 38.69
N ASP A 166 33.80 -86.35 38.85
CA ASP A 166 32.94 -85.21 38.59
C ASP A 166 33.37 -84.56 37.26
N PHE A 167 32.42 -84.44 36.32
CA PHE A 167 32.66 -83.86 35.00
C PHE A 167 32.16 -82.42 34.94
N ARG A 168 32.90 -81.55 34.24
CA ARG A 168 32.46 -80.23 33.79
C ARG A 168 32.58 -80.17 32.27
N LEU A 169 31.44 -80.14 31.59
CA LEU A 169 31.38 -79.98 30.14
C LEU A 169 31.16 -78.50 29.77
N PHE A 170 31.89 -78.00 28.79
CA PHE A 170 31.76 -76.64 28.29
C PHE A 170 32.14 -76.57 26.81
N LEU A 171 31.66 -75.56 26.09
CA LEU A 171 32.03 -75.34 24.69
C LEU A 171 33.45 -74.76 24.60
N ASP A 172 34.21 -75.16 23.60
CA ASP A 172 35.57 -74.64 23.42
C ASP A 172 35.56 -73.10 23.24
N GLN A 173 36.33 -72.35 24.03
CA GLN A 173 36.19 -70.89 24.04
C GLN A 173 37.02 -70.23 22.95
N ASP A 174 36.39 -69.98 21.79
CA ASP A 174 36.79 -68.92 20.89
C ASP A 174 35.68 -67.86 20.82
N GLU A 175 36.04 -66.60 21.09
CA GLU A 175 35.21 -65.45 20.73
C GLU A 175 35.30 -65.25 19.23
N GLN A 176 34.35 -65.82 18.50
CA GLN A 176 34.32 -65.77 17.06
C GLN A 176 33.64 -64.46 16.63
N GLN A 177 34.42 -63.55 16.06
CA GLN A 177 33.93 -62.40 15.32
C GLN A 177 34.43 -62.52 13.89
N LEU A 178 33.54 -62.33 12.92
CA LEU A 178 33.95 -62.15 11.55
C LEU A 178 34.48 -60.71 11.41
N ASP A 179 35.65 -60.58 10.79
CA ASP A 179 36.17 -59.26 10.43
C ASP A 179 35.21 -58.57 9.44
N GLU A 180 35.31 -57.25 9.45
CA GLU A 180 34.56 -56.41 8.53
C GLU A 180 34.92 -56.74 7.07
N PHE A 181 33.91 -56.99 6.24
CA PHE A 181 34.12 -57.28 4.82
C PHE A 181 33.26 -56.38 3.94
N GLY A 182 33.77 -56.10 2.75
CA GLY A 182 33.10 -55.25 1.78
C GLY A 182 33.77 -55.32 0.43
N GLN A 183 32.99 -55.09 -0.62
CA GLN A 183 33.50 -55.03 -1.99
C GLN A 183 32.51 -54.29 -2.89
N GLU A 184 32.98 -53.95 -4.09
CA GLU A 184 32.12 -53.51 -5.18
C GLU A 184 31.48 -54.72 -5.85
N ILE A 185 30.17 -54.64 -6.08
CA ILE A 185 29.37 -55.64 -6.80
C ILE A 185 28.50 -54.95 -7.84
N PHE A 186 28.17 -55.69 -8.89
CA PHE A 186 27.17 -55.29 -9.87
C PHE A 186 25.83 -55.92 -9.50
N VAL A 187 24.79 -55.08 -9.42
CA VAL A 187 23.44 -55.47 -9.00
C VAL A 187 22.40 -55.00 -10.01
N ARG A 188 21.23 -55.64 -10.01
CA ARG A 188 20.07 -55.23 -10.81
C ARG A 188 18.89 -54.93 -9.90
N VAL A 189 17.98 -54.09 -10.37
CA VAL A 189 16.77 -53.66 -9.65
C VAL A 189 15.52 -54.04 -10.44
N SER A 190 14.36 -53.99 -9.80
CA SER A 190 13.11 -54.57 -10.33
C SER A 190 12.58 -53.95 -11.63
N ASP A 191 12.88 -52.68 -11.89
CA ASP A 191 12.33 -51.89 -12.99
C ASP A 191 13.40 -51.28 -13.92
N TRP A 192 14.60 -51.86 -13.92
CA TRP A 192 15.73 -51.45 -14.75
C TRP A 192 16.58 -52.64 -15.21
N ASP A 193 16.90 -52.68 -16.50
CA ASP A 193 17.53 -53.85 -17.13
C ASP A 193 19.07 -53.83 -17.07
N GLU A 194 19.71 -52.67 -16.84
CA GLU A 194 21.18 -52.59 -16.79
C GLU A 194 21.76 -52.82 -15.39
N GLU A 195 23.06 -53.16 -15.35
CA GLU A 195 23.78 -53.38 -14.11
C GLU A 195 24.21 -52.06 -13.44
N LEU A 196 24.01 -52.01 -12.12
CA LEU A 196 24.34 -50.88 -11.25
C LEU A 196 25.52 -51.26 -10.35
N GLU A 197 26.47 -50.34 -10.21
CA GLU A 197 27.59 -50.50 -9.27
C GLU A 197 27.13 -50.21 -7.85
N LEU A 198 27.34 -51.17 -6.95
CA LEU A 198 27.06 -51.05 -5.52
C LEU A 198 28.32 -51.42 -4.72
N GLN A 199 28.80 -50.47 -3.93
CA GLN A 199 29.78 -50.74 -2.89
C GLN A 199 29.04 -51.06 -1.60
N PHE A 200 29.38 -52.19 -0.97
CA PHE A 200 28.85 -52.50 0.36
C PHE A 200 29.98 -52.81 1.34
N LYS A 201 29.74 -52.52 2.61
CA LYS A 201 30.60 -52.88 3.75
C LYS A 201 29.71 -53.36 4.90
N THR A 202 30.05 -54.48 5.51
CA THR A 202 29.25 -55.05 6.60
C THR A 202 30.10 -55.80 7.61
N LYS A 203 29.58 -55.90 8.82
CA LYS A 203 30.09 -56.78 9.87
C LYS A 203 28.95 -57.67 10.34
N LEU A 204 29.18 -58.98 10.35
CA LEU A 204 28.24 -59.95 10.91
C LEU A 204 28.61 -60.21 12.38
N ILE A 205 27.59 -60.26 13.23
CA ILE A 205 27.73 -60.55 14.65
C ILE A 205 26.94 -61.80 15.01
N VAL A 206 27.40 -62.52 16.03
CA VAL A 206 26.77 -63.76 16.47
C VAL A 206 25.42 -63.43 17.12
N ALA A 207 24.34 -63.94 16.54
CA ALA A 207 22.99 -63.85 17.09
C ALA A 207 22.71 -65.02 18.05
N ASN A 208 23.17 -66.22 17.67
CA ASN A 208 23.06 -67.43 18.49
C ASN A 208 24.38 -68.21 18.44
N ARG A 209 25.08 -68.25 19.58
CA ARG A 209 26.42 -68.84 19.71
C ARG A 209 26.46 -70.35 19.41
N LEU A 210 25.39 -71.08 19.71
CA LEU A 210 25.30 -72.52 19.45
C LEU A 210 25.14 -72.77 17.95
N LYS A 211 24.16 -72.10 17.33
CA LYS A 211 23.91 -72.21 15.89
C LYS A 211 25.08 -71.74 15.06
N ALA A 212 25.72 -70.63 15.45
CA ALA A 212 26.92 -70.15 14.77
C ALA A 212 27.95 -71.27 14.76
N LYS A 213 28.37 -71.76 15.94
CA LYS A 213 29.38 -72.82 16.08
C LYS A 213 29.05 -74.11 15.34
N ALA A 214 27.81 -74.58 15.44
CA ALA A 214 27.38 -75.82 14.79
C ALA A 214 27.53 -75.77 13.26
N ASN A 215 27.38 -74.58 12.66
CA ASN A 215 27.44 -74.36 11.22
C ASN A 215 28.83 -73.91 10.71
N LEU A 216 29.85 -73.85 11.58
CA LEU A 216 31.23 -73.53 11.22
C LEU A 216 31.96 -74.77 10.72
N GLY A 217 31.88 -75.02 9.42
CA GLY A 217 32.79 -75.94 8.72
C GLY A 217 34.05 -75.23 8.21
N ASP A 218 34.95 -75.97 7.56
CA ASP A 218 36.09 -75.40 6.86
C ASP A 218 35.64 -74.39 5.78
N GLY A 219 36.20 -73.18 5.77
CA GLY A 219 35.84 -72.14 4.80
C GLY A 219 34.47 -71.47 5.02
N TRP A 220 33.92 -71.55 6.24
CA TRP A 220 32.64 -70.94 6.61
C TRP A 220 32.58 -69.43 6.31
N GLU A 221 33.68 -68.68 6.49
CA GLU A 221 33.75 -67.24 6.22
C GLU A 221 33.43 -66.92 4.76
N ILE A 222 34.08 -67.65 3.85
CA ILE A 222 33.86 -67.52 2.40
C ILE A 222 32.41 -67.85 2.05
N SER A 223 31.83 -68.86 2.71
CA SER A 223 30.45 -69.28 2.48
C SER A 223 29.43 -68.23 2.94
N LEU A 224 29.65 -67.61 4.11
CA LEU A 224 28.79 -66.53 4.60
C LEU A 224 28.90 -65.26 3.74
N ILE A 225 30.11 -64.89 3.33
CA ILE A 225 30.35 -63.76 2.43
C ILE A 225 29.63 -64.00 1.09
N LYS A 226 29.71 -65.22 0.54
CA LYS A 226 29.03 -65.58 -0.70
C LYS A 226 27.50 -65.52 -0.57
N LEU A 227 26.95 -66.08 0.52
CA LEU A 227 25.51 -66.04 0.79
C LEU A 227 25.00 -64.60 0.91
N THR A 228 25.71 -63.77 1.68
CA THR A 228 25.36 -62.35 1.86
C THR A 228 25.28 -61.61 0.53
N LYS A 229 26.26 -61.82 -0.38
CA LYS A 229 26.27 -61.21 -1.72
C LYS A 229 25.10 -61.68 -2.59
N GLN A 230 24.76 -62.96 -2.53
CA GLN A 230 23.67 -63.54 -3.30
C GLN A 230 22.32 -62.98 -2.84
N GLU A 231 22.11 -62.89 -1.53
CA GLU A 231 20.87 -62.36 -0.97
C GLU A 231 20.73 -60.84 -1.18
N ILE A 232 21.83 -60.08 -1.14
CA ILE A 232 21.83 -58.66 -1.54
C ILE A 232 21.30 -58.49 -2.98
N ASN A 233 21.86 -59.25 -3.93
CA ASN A 233 21.44 -59.19 -5.33
C ASN A 233 19.95 -59.56 -5.51
N LYS A 234 19.53 -60.63 -4.85
CA LYS A 234 18.16 -61.15 -4.93
C LYS A 234 17.13 -60.16 -4.38
N TYR A 235 17.46 -59.50 -3.26
CA TYR A 235 16.59 -58.49 -2.66
C TYR A 235 16.43 -57.28 -3.59
N LEU A 236 17.53 -56.73 -4.10
CA LEU A 236 17.50 -55.54 -4.95
C LEU A 236 16.71 -55.79 -6.24
N LEU A 237 16.91 -56.95 -6.87
CA LEU A 237 16.20 -57.32 -8.09
C LEU A 237 14.68 -57.46 -7.88
N LYS A 238 14.25 -57.94 -6.71
CA LYS A 238 12.83 -58.22 -6.45
C LYS A 238 12.08 -57.05 -5.83
N SER A 239 12.73 -56.29 -4.95
CA SER A 239 12.06 -55.41 -3.99
C SER A 239 12.50 -53.95 -4.07
N THR A 240 13.46 -53.60 -4.93
CA THR A 240 13.97 -52.23 -5.05
C THR A 240 13.73 -51.72 -6.47
N THR A 241 13.21 -50.50 -6.59
CA THR A 241 13.12 -49.78 -7.87
C THR A 241 14.37 -48.92 -8.07
N ILE A 242 14.64 -48.50 -9.31
CA ILE A 242 15.75 -47.59 -9.62
C ILE A 242 15.62 -46.27 -8.86
N SER A 243 14.39 -45.75 -8.69
CA SER A 243 14.17 -44.54 -7.88
C SER A 243 14.62 -44.72 -6.43
N GLN A 244 14.23 -45.84 -5.80
CA GLN A 244 14.65 -46.16 -4.44
C GLN A 244 16.16 -46.41 -4.34
N PHE A 245 16.75 -47.02 -5.38
CA PHE A 245 18.19 -47.22 -5.45
C PHE A 245 18.98 -45.89 -5.53
N TYR A 246 18.43 -44.85 -6.16
CA TYR A 246 19.10 -43.55 -6.25
C TYR A 246 18.84 -42.64 -5.04
N TYR A 247 17.61 -42.60 -4.52
CA TYR A 247 17.21 -41.66 -3.47
C TYR A 247 17.17 -42.24 -2.06
N GLU A 248 16.93 -43.55 -1.93
CA GLU A 248 16.63 -44.20 -0.65
C GLU A 248 17.61 -45.35 -0.32
N LEU A 249 18.74 -45.43 -1.04
CA LEU A 249 19.72 -46.51 -0.89
C LEU A 249 20.21 -46.67 0.55
N LYS A 250 20.47 -45.52 1.20
CA LYS A 250 21.06 -45.46 2.54
C LYS A 250 20.02 -45.62 3.65
N ASP A 251 18.73 -45.60 3.32
CA ASP A 251 17.62 -45.59 4.27
C ASP A 251 16.66 -46.76 4.02
N THR A 252 15.59 -46.57 3.25
CA THR A 252 14.55 -47.59 3.02
C THR A 252 15.13 -48.89 2.47
N VAL A 253 15.99 -48.79 1.45
CA VAL A 253 16.61 -49.97 0.83
C VAL A 253 17.55 -50.66 1.81
N ARG A 254 18.40 -49.90 2.52
CA ARG A 254 19.30 -50.43 3.55
C ARG A 254 18.52 -51.18 4.64
N ASN A 255 17.47 -50.58 5.19
CA ASN A 255 16.72 -51.16 6.29
C ASN A 255 15.96 -52.43 5.88
N GLY A 256 15.34 -52.42 4.70
CA GLY A 256 14.68 -53.60 4.16
C GLY A 256 15.68 -54.73 3.87
N LEU A 257 16.86 -54.39 3.36
CA LEU A 257 17.90 -55.36 3.06
C LEU A 257 18.56 -55.92 4.34
N VAL A 258 18.73 -55.12 5.40
CA VAL A 258 19.14 -55.61 6.74
C VAL A 258 18.12 -56.61 7.27
N SER A 259 16.82 -56.31 7.17
CA SER A 259 15.75 -57.20 7.65
C SER A 259 15.76 -58.54 6.89
N HIS A 260 15.91 -58.48 5.56
CA HIS A 260 16.03 -59.67 4.70
C HIS A 260 17.25 -60.51 5.03
N LEU A 261 18.42 -59.87 5.22
CA LEU A 261 19.64 -60.56 5.59
C LEU A 261 19.56 -61.19 6.99
N ASP A 262 18.97 -60.49 7.96
CA ASP A 262 18.80 -61.01 9.32
C ASP A 262 17.91 -62.26 9.34
N GLU A 263 16.83 -62.30 8.56
CA GLU A 263 15.96 -63.48 8.44
C GLU A 263 16.76 -64.73 8.01
N ILE A 264 17.56 -64.60 6.95
CA ILE A 264 18.35 -65.72 6.40
C ILE A 264 19.57 -66.06 7.26
N LEU A 265 20.27 -65.06 7.79
CA LEU A 265 21.49 -65.28 8.57
C LEU A 265 21.21 -65.83 9.97
N ASN A 266 20.04 -65.52 10.56
CA ASN A 266 19.65 -66.02 11.89
C ASN A 266 19.51 -67.55 11.92
N GLU A 267 19.11 -68.18 10.81
CA GLU A 267 19.10 -69.65 10.69
C GLU A 267 20.49 -70.25 10.91
N LYS A 268 21.53 -69.53 10.47
CA LYS A 268 22.94 -69.92 10.64
C LYS A 268 23.56 -69.39 11.94
N GLY A 269 22.80 -68.68 12.77
CA GLY A 269 23.24 -68.10 14.05
C GLY A 269 23.90 -66.72 13.95
N TRP A 270 23.79 -66.04 12.82
CA TRP A 270 24.39 -64.72 12.55
C TRP A 270 23.33 -63.64 12.36
N LYS A 271 23.70 -62.39 12.61
CA LYS A 271 22.91 -61.21 12.24
C LYS A 271 23.81 -60.09 11.74
N VAL A 272 23.22 -59.14 11.03
CA VAL A 272 23.92 -57.95 10.54
C VAL A 272 24.18 -57.02 11.71
N GLY A 273 25.45 -56.76 12.00
CA GLY A 273 25.86 -55.77 13.00
C GLY A 273 25.73 -54.34 12.45
N TYR A 274 26.19 -54.13 11.22
CA TYR A 274 25.93 -52.92 10.46
C TYR A 274 26.02 -53.21 8.96
N LEU A 275 25.39 -52.35 8.16
CA LEU A 275 25.49 -52.39 6.70
C LEU A 275 25.65 -50.97 6.16
N TYR A 276 26.74 -50.77 5.40
CA TYR A 276 27.00 -49.58 4.62
C TYR A 276 26.79 -49.89 3.14
N LEU A 277 26.11 -48.99 2.44
CA LEU A 277 25.81 -49.06 1.01
C LEU A 277 26.19 -47.72 0.36
N ASP A 278 26.87 -47.78 -0.78
CA ASP A 278 27.18 -46.60 -1.61
C ASP A 278 27.25 -46.97 -3.10
N SER A 279 27.17 -45.99 -3.99
CA SER A 279 27.25 -46.22 -5.44
C SER A 279 27.99 -45.08 -6.14
N LYS A 280 29.00 -45.44 -6.95
CA LYS A 280 29.84 -44.47 -7.68
C LYS A 280 29.05 -43.63 -8.69
N LYS A 281 28.03 -44.21 -9.33
CA LYS A 281 27.16 -43.49 -10.28
C LYS A 281 26.21 -42.48 -9.59
N VAL A 282 25.95 -42.64 -8.30
CA VAL A 282 25.13 -41.71 -7.51
C VAL A 282 25.93 -40.43 -7.18
N ALA A 283 27.26 -40.50 -7.16
CA ALA A 283 28.14 -39.42 -6.69
C ALA A 283 28.47 -38.33 -7.75
N LEU A 284 28.17 -38.54 -9.04
CA LEU A 284 28.58 -37.63 -10.12
C LEU A 284 27.39 -37.16 -10.96
N GLY A 285 26.75 -36.07 -10.53
CA GLY A 285 25.95 -35.16 -11.40
C GLY A 285 24.66 -35.68 -12.05
N ALA A 286 24.33 -36.98 -11.94
CA ALA A 286 23.23 -37.62 -12.66
C ALA A 286 21.92 -37.72 -11.88
N LEU A 287 21.87 -37.28 -10.61
CA LEU A 287 20.64 -37.26 -9.83
C LEU A 287 19.72 -36.12 -10.28
N PRO A 288 18.44 -36.40 -10.60
CA PRO A 288 17.45 -35.35 -10.82
C PRO A 288 17.34 -34.46 -9.58
N LYS A 289 17.61 -33.16 -9.74
CA LYS A 289 17.45 -32.16 -8.67
C LYS A 289 15.99 -32.11 -8.22
N GLU A 290 15.76 -32.04 -6.90
CA GLU A 290 14.43 -32.04 -6.28
C GLU A 290 13.56 -30.88 -6.78
N LEU A 291 14.12 -29.67 -6.89
CA LEU A 291 13.49 -28.51 -7.50
C LEU A 291 14.49 -27.80 -8.40
N VAL A 292 14.08 -27.53 -9.64
CA VAL A 292 14.86 -26.76 -10.59
C VAL A 292 14.10 -25.49 -10.93
N GLU A 293 14.67 -24.36 -10.54
CA GLU A 293 14.16 -23.03 -10.85
C GLU A 293 15.08 -22.33 -11.83
N ILE A 294 14.50 -21.85 -12.94
CA ILE A 294 15.23 -21.23 -14.04
C ILE A 294 14.55 -19.92 -14.39
N HIS A 295 15.34 -18.86 -14.37
CA HIS A 295 14.97 -17.53 -14.84
C HIS A 295 15.77 -17.24 -16.11
N TYR A 296 15.08 -16.94 -17.20
CA TYR A 296 15.74 -16.64 -18.46
C TYR A 296 14.95 -15.65 -19.32
N ALA A 297 15.63 -14.57 -19.71
CA ALA A 297 15.10 -13.56 -20.63
C ALA A 297 15.50 -13.92 -22.06
N ILE A 298 14.51 -13.96 -22.96
CA ILE A 298 14.71 -14.30 -24.38
C ILE A 298 14.34 -13.10 -25.23
N ASN A 299 15.30 -12.59 -25.99
CA ASN A 299 15.09 -11.52 -26.96
C ASN A 299 14.49 -12.08 -28.25
N CYS A 300 13.30 -11.60 -28.61
CA CYS A 300 12.52 -12.04 -29.78
C CYS A 300 12.28 -10.88 -30.74
N THR A 301 12.27 -11.19 -32.04
CA THR A 301 11.80 -10.26 -33.08
C THR A 301 10.32 -10.52 -33.35
N VAL A 302 9.52 -9.47 -33.43
CA VAL A 302 8.08 -9.52 -33.69
C VAL A 302 7.74 -8.67 -34.90
N GLN A 303 6.60 -8.90 -35.54
CA GLN A 303 6.22 -8.15 -36.73
C GLN A 303 5.88 -6.69 -36.40
N LYS A 304 6.21 -5.79 -37.35
CA LYS A 304 5.94 -4.34 -37.30
C LYS A 304 6.61 -3.58 -36.15
N TYR A 305 7.61 -4.18 -35.50
CA TYR A 305 8.43 -3.53 -34.49
C TYR A 305 9.92 -3.84 -34.72
N SER A 306 10.73 -2.80 -34.78
CA SER A 306 12.15 -2.89 -35.17
C SER A 306 13.09 -3.30 -34.03
N LYS A 307 12.67 -3.14 -32.77
CA LYS A 307 13.48 -3.48 -31.58
C LYS A 307 13.13 -4.88 -31.06
N PRO A 308 14.08 -5.58 -30.40
CA PRO A 308 13.79 -6.86 -29.79
C PRO A 308 12.85 -6.71 -28.58
N VAL A 309 11.89 -7.62 -28.44
CA VAL A 309 11.04 -7.77 -27.26
C VAL A 309 11.67 -8.82 -26.36
N SER A 310 11.96 -8.46 -25.10
CA SER A 310 12.48 -9.40 -24.10
C SER A 310 11.32 -10.11 -23.42
N VAL A 311 11.28 -11.43 -23.47
CA VAL A 311 10.30 -12.24 -22.73
C VAL A 311 11.02 -12.86 -21.55
N GLU A 312 10.60 -12.49 -20.34
CA GLU A 312 11.09 -13.08 -19.10
C GLU A 312 10.32 -14.36 -18.81
N ASN A 313 11.06 -15.45 -18.65
CA ASN A 313 10.50 -16.76 -18.38
C ASN A 313 10.99 -17.24 -17.02
N THR A 314 10.04 -17.59 -16.17
CA THR A 314 10.28 -18.26 -14.89
C THR A 314 9.72 -19.67 -14.98
N LEU A 315 10.58 -20.67 -14.82
CA LEU A 315 10.25 -22.07 -14.93
C LEU A 315 10.66 -22.82 -13.67
N GLN A 316 9.71 -23.57 -13.09
CA GLN A 316 9.92 -24.44 -11.94
C GLN A 316 9.51 -25.87 -12.28
N MET A 317 10.46 -26.80 -12.11
CA MET A 317 10.31 -28.20 -12.49
C MET A 317 10.64 -29.13 -11.32
N LEU A 318 9.88 -30.22 -11.20
CA LEU A 318 10.15 -31.31 -10.28
C LEU A 318 10.36 -32.62 -11.05
N PRO A 319 11.22 -33.53 -10.56
CA PRO A 319 11.36 -34.84 -11.15
C PRO A 319 10.06 -35.64 -10.98
N LYS A 320 9.65 -36.32 -12.06
CA LYS A 320 8.45 -37.18 -12.09
C LYS A 320 8.81 -38.63 -12.42
N ASP A 321 9.72 -38.84 -13.38
CA ASP A 321 10.18 -40.16 -13.80
C ASP A 321 11.69 -40.17 -14.02
N VAL A 322 12.39 -40.73 -13.04
CA VAL A 322 13.86 -40.85 -13.02
C VAL A 322 14.36 -41.68 -14.21
N ARG A 323 13.60 -42.68 -14.66
CA ARG A 323 13.98 -43.56 -15.78
C ARG A 323 14.07 -42.78 -17.08
N ARG A 324 13.08 -41.94 -17.35
CA ARG A 324 13.06 -41.07 -18.54
C ARG A 324 14.19 -40.06 -18.53
N TYR A 325 14.53 -39.51 -17.35
CA TYR A 325 15.65 -38.57 -17.22
C TYR A 325 17.00 -39.23 -17.51
N ILE A 326 17.24 -40.43 -16.95
CA ILE A 326 18.46 -41.20 -17.23
C ILE A 326 18.51 -41.62 -18.70
N SER A 327 17.38 -42.06 -19.27
CA SER A 327 17.27 -42.43 -20.70
C SER A 327 17.54 -41.24 -21.63
N ALA A 328 17.24 -40.02 -21.20
CA ALA A 328 17.57 -38.78 -21.89
C ALA A 328 19.04 -38.36 -21.74
N GLN A 329 19.91 -39.24 -21.21
CA GLN A 329 21.33 -39.01 -20.93
C GLN A 329 21.61 -37.94 -19.85
N SER A 330 20.68 -37.76 -18.92
CA SER A 330 20.84 -36.84 -17.77
C SER A 330 21.32 -35.44 -18.19
N PRO A 331 20.57 -34.74 -19.06
CA PRO A 331 21.00 -33.48 -19.64
C PRO A 331 21.18 -32.40 -18.57
N ASN A 332 22.08 -31.45 -18.79
CA ASN A 332 22.15 -30.26 -17.93
C ASN A 332 20.84 -29.48 -18.03
N LEU A 333 20.00 -29.58 -16.99
CA LEU A 333 18.63 -29.03 -16.99
C LEU A 333 18.57 -27.53 -17.27
N GLN A 334 19.58 -26.77 -16.83
CA GLN A 334 19.63 -25.33 -17.08
C GLN A 334 19.91 -25.02 -18.55
N ALA A 335 20.89 -25.70 -19.15
CA ALA A 335 21.22 -25.52 -20.57
C ALA A 335 20.09 -26.04 -21.47
N TRP A 336 19.53 -27.20 -21.14
CA TRP A 336 18.41 -27.80 -21.86
C TRP A 336 17.18 -26.89 -21.84
N ALA A 337 16.75 -26.41 -20.67
CA ALA A 337 15.56 -25.58 -20.56
C ALA A 337 15.74 -24.23 -21.28
N LYS A 338 16.92 -23.62 -21.19
CA LYS A 338 17.23 -22.39 -21.95
C LYS A 338 17.09 -22.60 -23.45
N SER A 339 17.70 -23.66 -23.99
CA SER A 339 17.64 -23.97 -25.42
C SER A 339 16.21 -24.26 -25.90
N LYS A 340 15.43 -25.01 -25.10
CA LYS A 340 14.04 -25.34 -25.43
C LYS A 340 13.11 -24.14 -25.34
N LEU A 341 13.17 -23.38 -24.24
CA LEU A 341 12.40 -22.13 -24.09
C LEU A 341 12.73 -21.15 -25.21
N GLU A 342 14.00 -20.97 -25.57
CA GLU A 342 14.40 -20.08 -26.66
C GLU A 342 13.74 -20.47 -27.99
N LYS A 343 13.72 -21.76 -28.33
CA LYS A 343 13.07 -22.25 -29.55
C LYS A 343 11.55 -22.03 -29.51
N ILE A 344 10.90 -22.40 -28.40
CA ILE A 344 9.44 -22.32 -28.23
C ILE A 344 8.99 -20.86 -28.31
N VAL A 345 9.59 -19.98 -27.49
CA VAL A 345 9.21 -18.57 -27.39
C VAL A 345 9.43 -17.84 -28.72
N LYS A 346 10.57 -18.07 -29.41
CA LYS A 346 10.81 -17.46 -30.73
C LYS A 346 9.81 -17.94 -31.78
N THR A 347 9.39 -19.20 -31.74
CA THR A 347 8.41 -19.74 -32.69
C THR A 347 7.03 -19.15 -32.44
N ALA A 348 6.59 -19.08 -31.18
CA ALA A 348 5.29 -18.52 -30.80
C ALA A 348 5.12 -17.04 -31.19
N LEU A 349 6.22 -16.27 -31.20
CA LEU A 349 6.19 -14.82 -31.43
C LEU A 349 6.55 -14.38 -32.86
N LEU A 350 7.06 -15.29 -33.70
CA LEU A 350 7.58 -14.96 -35.04
C LEU A 350 6.54 -14.29 -35.95
N GLU A 351 5.29 -14.74 -35.88
CA GLU A 351 4.19 -14.27 -36.74
C GLU A 351 3.29 -13.22 -36.06
N LYS A 352 3.62 -12.79 -34.84
CA LYS A 352 2.76 -11.92 -34.04
C LYS A 352 3.13 -10.45 -34.23
N ASN A 353 2.12 -9.59 -34.31
CA ASN A 353 2.35 -8.14 -34.31
C ASN A 353 2.62 -7.67 -32.88
N TYR A 354 3.51 -6.68 -32.75
CA TYR A 354 3.79 -6.04 -31.47
C TYR A 354 2.55 -5.46 -30.77
N SER A 355 1.63 -4.84 -31.54
CA SER A 355 0.39 -4.28 -30.98
C SER A 355 -0.49 -5.33 -30.29
N ASP A 356 -0.53 -6.53 -30.85
CA ASP A 356 -1.44 -7.58 -30.42
C ASP A 356 -0.91 -8.22 -29.13
N ILE A 357 0.42 -8.41 -29.05
CA ILE A 357 1.15 -8.83 -27.84
C ILE A 357 0.99 -7.80 -26.72
N LEU A 358 1.09 -6.51 -27.07
CA LEU A 358 0.94 -5.41 -26.12
C LEU A 358 -0.48 -5.38 -25.54
N GLU A 359 -1.50 -5.67 -26.34
CA GLU A 359 -2.90 -5.75 -25.90
C GLU A 359 -3.14 -6.95 -24.98
N SER A 360 -2.71 -8.16 -25.37
CA SER A 360 -2.84 -9.39 -24.59
C SER A 360 -1.75 -10.41 -24.95
N PHE A 361 -1.14 -11.03 -23.93
CA PHE A 361 -0.13 -12.11 -24.08
C PHE A 361 -0.63 -13.49 -23.63
N GLU A 362 -1.89 -13.62 -23.23
CA GLU A 362 -2.40 -14.83 -22.58
C GLU A 362 -2.36 -16.06 -23.50
N LYS A 363 -2.67 -15.89 -24.79
CA LYS A 363 -2.67 -16.99 -25.77
C LYS A 363 -1.27 -17.53 -26.02
N GLU A 364 -0.32 -16.63 -26.24
CA GLU A 364 1.09 -16.96 -26.49
C GLU A 364 1.71 -17.60 -25.24
N SER A 365 1.38 -17.10 -24.04
CA SER A 365 1.82 -17.68 -22.77
C SER A 365 1.31 -19.12 -22.58
N GLU A 366 0.04 -19.40 -22.88
CA GLU A 366 -0.52 -20.76 -22.80
C GLU A 366 0.06 -21.70 -23.87
N GLU A 367 0.38 -21.20 -25.07
CA GLU A 367 1.08 -21.97 -26.10
C GLU A 367 2.50 -22.37 -25.64
N ILE A 368 3.28 -21.40 -25.13
CA ILE A 368 4.62 -21.64 -24.58
C ILE A 368 4.56 -22.66 -23.43
N LYS A 369 3.59 -22.51 -22.52
CA LYS A 369 3.37 -23.42 -21.41
C LYS A 369 3.04 -24.83 -21.87
N LYS A 370 2.14 -24.99 -22.85
CA LYS A 370 1.75 -26.30 -23.39
C LYS A 370 2.92 -27.02 -24.04
N GLU A 371 3.70 -26.32 -24.87
CA GLU A 371 4.88 -26.92 -25.52
C GLU A 371 5.96 -27.29 -24.51
N MET A 372 6.25 -26.41 -23.54
CA MET A 372 7.25 -26.68 -22.53
C MET A 372 6.86 -27.85 -21.62
N LEU A 373 5.57 -27.98 -21.29
CA LEU A 373 5.03 -29.15 -20.56
C LEU A 373 5.31 -30.46 -21.30
N SER A 374 5.12 -30.48 -22.62
CA SER A 374 5.38 -31.66 -23.44
C SER A 374 6.87 -32.02 -23.47
N GLU A 375 7.74 -31.02 -23.62
CA GLU A 375 9.20 -31.21 -23.63
C GLU A 375 9.73 -31.68 -22.26
N ALA A 376 9.17 -31.15 -21.15
CA ALA A 376 9.51 -31.59 -19.80
C ALA A 376 9.11 -33.04 -19.51
N ASP A 377 7.89 -33.46 -19.91
CA ASP A 377 7.43 -34.85 -19.68
C ASP A 377 8.28 -35.87 -20.46
N ALA A 378 8.80 -35.47 -21.63
CA ALA A 378 9.69 -36.30 -22.44
C ALA A 378 11.01 -36.65 -21.74
N ILE A 379 11.53 -35.74 -20.90
CA ILE A 379 12.74 -35.98 -20.09
C ILE A 379 12.44 -36.44 -18.65
N GLY A 380 11.18 -36.76 -18.33
CA GLY A 380 10.79 -37.25 -17.00
C GLY A 380 10.60 -36.18 -15.93
N TYR A 381 10.38 -34.92 -16.32
CA TYR A 381 10.11 -33.82 -15.40
C TYR A 381 8.65 -33.34 -15.51
N ALA A 382 8.09 -32.89 -14.39
CA ALA A 382 6.82 -32.18 -14.34
C ALA A 382 7.06 -30.69 -14.09
N ILE A 383 6.42 -29.83 -14.88
CA ILE A 383 6.42 -28.39 -14.62
C ILE A 383 5.37 -28.09 -13.55
N LYS A 384 5.81 -27.48 -12.45
CA LYS A 384 4.90 -26.96 -11.42
C LYS A 384 4.43 -25.56 -11.73
N HIS A 385 5.33 -24.74 -12.25
CA HIS A 385 5.05 -23.36 -12.58
C HIS A 385 5.85 -22.94 -13.81
N ILE A 386 5.18 -22.30 -14.76
CA ILE A 386 5.81 -21.58 -15.86
C ILE A 386 5.04 -20.29 -16.07
N VAL A 387 5.78 -19.18 -16.10
CA VAL A 387 5.25 -17.86 -16.40
C VAL A 387 6.18 -17.22 -17.43
N SER A 388 5.57 -16.78 -18.53
CA SER A 388 6.24 -16.04 -19.59
C SER A 388 5.59 -14.67 -19.66
N LEU A 389 6.40 -13.61 -19.47
CA LEU A 389 5.93 -12.23 -19.48
C LEU A 389 6.80 -11.37 -20.43
N PRO A 390 6.19 -10.70 -21.42
CA PRO A 390 6.91 -9.78 -22.28
C PRO A 390 7.19 -8.46 -21.55
N GLN A 391 8.47 -8.09 -21.51
CA GLN A 391 8.92 -6.77 -21.07
C GLN A 391 8.81 -5.80 -22.25
N MET A 392 7.89 -4.85 -22.14
CA MET A 392 7.58 -3.89 -23.21
C MET A 392 7.46 -2.47 -22.65
N GLU A 393 8.29 -1.56 -23.15
CA GLU A 393 8.27 -0.13 -22.78
C GLU A 393 6.88 0.48 -22.98
N HIS A 394 6.19 0.13 -24.06
CA HIS A 394 4.88 0.71 -24.38
C HIS A 394 3.76 0.31 -23.41
N THR A 395 3.99 -0.63 -22.49
CA THR A 395 3.01 -0.98 -21.45
C THR A 395 2.68 0.21 -20.56
N TYR A 396 3.63 1.13 -20.34
CA TYR A 396 3.41 2.37 -19.60
C TYR A 396 2.33 3.28 -20.21
N LEU A 397 1.99 3.12 -21.50
CA LEU A 397 0.92 3.87 -22.14
C LEU A 397 -0.48 3.38 -21.74
N LYS A 398 -0.60 2.13 -21.25
CA LYS A 398 -1.86 1.61 -20.66
C LYS A 398 -2.14 2.25 -19.30
N GLU A 399 -1.10 2.70 -18.62
CA GLU A 399 -1.19 3.45 -17.37
C GLU A 399 -1.58 4.91 -17.65
N LYS A 400 -1.96 5.65 -16.59
CA LYS A 400 -2.26 7.08 -16.72
C LYS A 400 -0.96 7.84 -17.00
N ILE A 401 -0.80 8.34 -18.21
CA ILE A 401 0.29 9.21 -18.60
C ILE A 401 -0.09 10.68 -18.44
N GLU A 402 0.86 11.49 -17.99
CA GLU A 402 0.73 12.94 -17.92
C GLU A 402 1.50 13.59 -19.07
N ILE A 403 0.85 14.51 -19.75
CA ILE A 403 1.41 15.34 -20.82
C ILE A 403 1.25 16.78 -20.35
N LYS A 404 2.38 17.47 -20.18
CA LYS A 404 2.42 18.85 -19.72
C LYS A 404 3.07 19.73 -20.77
N ASN A 405 2.40 20.84 -21.09
CA ASN A 405 2.93 21.86 -21.98
C ASN A 405 3.36 23.03 -21.10
N GLU A 406 4.65 23.13 -20.80
CA GLU A 406 5.16 24.14 -19.88
C GLU A 406 5.25 25.50 -20.57
N LYS A 407 4.54 26.51 -20.03
CA LYS A 407 4.67 27.93 -20.36
C LYS A 407 4.59 28.24 -21.86
N ALA A 408 3.71 27.56 -22.58
CA ALA A 408 3.56 27.77 -24.01
C ALA A 408 2.93 29.14 -24.29
N GLU A 409 3.57 29.90 -25.19
CA GLU A 409 3.06 31.18 -25.68
C GLU A 409 2.15 30.96 -26.89
N PHE A 410 0.94 31.51 -26.84
CA PHE A 410 -0.06 31.46 -27.91
C PHE A 410 -0.47 32.86 -28.33
N SER A 411 -0.92 33.01 -29.57
CA SER A 411 -1.47 34.27 -30.08
C SER A 411 -3.00 34.22 -30.06
N THR A 412 -3.62 35.33 -29.71
CA THR A 412 -5.08 35.51 -29.76
C THR A 412 -5.56 35.92 -31.15
N ASN A 413 -6.85 36.24 -31.31
CA ASN A 413 -7.41 36.79 -32.56
C ASN A 413 -6.87 38.19 -32.92
N GLN A 414 -6.26 38.89 -31.96
CA GLN A 414 -5.69 40.22 -32.13
C GLN A 414 -4.16 40.10 -32.31
N SER A 415 -3.65 40.71 -33.38
CA SER A 415 -2.22 40.65 -33.73
C SER A 415 -1.36 41.29 -32.64
N GLY A 416 -0.24 40.64 -32.29
CA GLY A 416 0.73 41.15 -31.31
C GLY A 416 0.41 40.84 -29.84
N ILE A 417 -0.73 40.21 -29.55
CA ILE A 417 -1.07 39.79 -28.18
C ILE A 417 -0.70 38.33 -28.00
N LYS A 418 0.26 38.11 -27.09
CA LYS A 418 0.67 36.79 -26.65
C LYS A 418 0.12 36.50 -25.27
N ILE A 419 -0.43 35.31 -25.10
CA ILE A 419 -0.93 34.78 -23.84
C ILE A 419 -0.11 33.55 -23.45
N LYS A 420 0.05 33.34 -22.15
CA LYS A 420 0.72 32.15 -21.62
C LYS A 420 -0.32 31.22 -21.02
N LEU A 421 -0.27 29.96 -21.43
CA LEU A 421 -1.19 28.93 -20.96
C LEU A 421 -0.40 27.64 -20.71
N THR A 422 -0.50 27.11 -19.50
CA THR A 422 -0.02 25.76 -19.20
C THR A 422 -1.21 24.81 -19.30
N THR A 423 -1.05 23.73 -20.07
CA THR A 423 -2.08 22.68 -20.19
C THR A 423 -1.49 21.37 -19.71
N THR A 424 -2.14 20.77 -18.70
CA THR A 424 -1.85 19.41 -18.25
C THR A 424 -2.95 18.48 -18.72
N VAL A 425 -2.56 17.40 -19.40
CA VAL A 425 -3.48 16.36 -19.88
C VAL A 425 -3.08 15.03 -19.27
N THR A 426 -4.04 14.35 -18.66
CA THR A 426 -3.88 12.96 -18.24
C THR A 426 -4.65 12.06 -19.21
N ALA A 427 -3.96 11.10 -19.83
CA ALA A 427 -4.55 10.17 -20.79
C ALA A 427 -4.06 8.74 -20.54
N LYS A 428 -4.76 7.75 -21.09
CA LYS A 428 -4.34 6.34 -21.12
C LYS A 428 -4.75 5.70 -22.44
N PHE A 429 -4.10 4.61 -22.83
CA PHE A 429 -4.43 3.84 -24.03
C PHE A 429 -5.07 2.50 -23.64
N GLU A 430 -6.28 2.24 -24.14
CA GLU A 430 -6.89 0.90 -24.05
C GLU A 430 -6.55 0.03 -25.26
N SER A 431 -6.50 0.62 -26.45
CA SER A 431 -6.04 -0.03 -27.67
C SER A 431 -4.96 0.79 -28.34
N PHE A 432 -4.04 0.10 -29.01
CA PHE A 432 -2.92 0.69 -29.74
C PHE A 432 -3.19 0.77 -31.24
N THR A 433 -4.42 0.50 -31.67
CA THR A 433 -4.76 0.35 -33.10
C THR A 433 -4.50 1.60 -33.93
N LYS A 434 -4.74 2.79 -33.37
CA LYS A 434 -4.53 4.07 -34.07
C LYS A 434 -3.07 4.54 -34.08
N ILE A 435 -2.23 3.98 -33.21
CA ILE A 435 -0.81 4.36 -33.07
C ILE A 435 0.14 3.25 -33.52
N LYS A 436 -0.35 2.25 -34.27
CA LYS A 436 0.44 1.09 -34.73
C LYS A 436 1.76 1.50 -35.39
N ASP A 437 1.73 2.55 -36.21
CA ASP A 437 2.91 3.04 -36.92
C ASP A 437 3.86 3.83 -36.00
N ASP A 438 3.32 4.48 -34.97
CA ASP A 438 4.09 5.22 -33.96
C ASP A 438 4.75 4.30 -32.91
N LEU A 439 4.31 3.04 -32.77
CA LEU A 439 4.89 2.08 -31.81
C LEU A 439 6.37 1.74 -32.06
N ASN A 440 6.94 2.09 -33.22
CA ASN A 440 8.39 1.98 -33.45
C ASN A 440 9.21 3.05 -32.73
N GLN A 441 8.55 4.11 -32.28
CA GLN A 441 9.16 5.20 -31.50
C GLN A 441 9.26 4.81 -30.02
N THR A 442 9.87 5.65 -29.19
CA THR A 442 9.84 5.48 -27.73
C THR A 442 8.57 6.06 -27.13
N VAL A 443 8.24 5.67 -25.89
CA VAL A 443 7.08 6.24 -25.17
C VAL A 443 7.20 7.76 -25.06
N ASN A 444 8.42 8.28 -24.86
CA ASN A 444 8.66 9.72 -24.80
C ASN A 444 8.39 10.42 -26.13
N GLN A 445 8.75 9.81 -27.27
CA GLN A 445 8.46 10.38 -28.59
C GLN A 445 6.95 10.43 -28.87
N ILE A 446 6.20 9.37 -28.50
CA ILE A 446 4.74 9.38 -28.58
C ILE A 446 4.14 10.48 -27.69
N LYS A 447 4.67 10.65 -26.45
CA LYS A 447 4.27 11.76 -25.58
C LYS A 447 4.53 13.13 -26.21
N GLU A 448 5.66 13.31 -26.90
CA GLU A 448 5.93 14.55 -27.65
C GLU A 448 4.95 14.77 -28.80
N LEU A 449 4.59 13.73 -29.58
CA LEU A 449 3.57 13.85 -30.62
C LEU A 449 2.20 14.25 -30.06
N MET A 450 1.82 13.69 -28.91
CA MET A 450 0.60 14.11 -28.21
C MET A 450 0.73 15.55 -27.72
N ARG A 451 1.87 15.94 -27.15
CA ARG A 451 2.16 17.32 -26.72
C ARG A 451 2.01 18.33 -27.85
N GLU A 452 2.58 18.02 -29.01
CA GLU A 452 2.46 18.82 -30.23
C GLU A 452 1.00 18.95 -30.68
N THR A 453 0.22 17.88 -30.59
CA THR A 453 -1.22 17.89 -30.92
C THR A 453 -2.01 18.77 -29.95
N VAL A 454 -1.72 18.69 -28.65
CA VAL A 454 -2.32 19.58 -27.65
C VAL A 454 -1.96 21.02 -27.99
N ASN A 455 -0.68 21.32 -28.25
CA ASN A 455 -0.21 22.66 -28.59
C ASN A 455 -0.82 23.21 -29.88
N SER A 456 -0.94 22.40 -30.94
CA SER A 456 -1.52 22.84 -32.21
C SER A 456 -3.02 23.12 -32.05
N THR A 457 -3.76 22.24 -31.38
CA THR A 457 -5.19 22.39 -31.11
C THR A 457 -5.47 23.61 -30.24
N THR A 458 -4.72 23.78 -29.15
CA THR A 458 -4.80 24.97 -28.30
C THR A 458 -4.51 26.25 -29.08
N ARG A 459 -3.49 26.24 -29.96
CA ARG A 459 -3.16 27.40 -30.81
C ARG A 459 -4.30 27.74 -31.79
N GLU A 460 -4.96 26.74 -32.37
CA GLU A 460 -6.07 26.95 -33.29
C GLU A 460 -7.27 27.60 -32.60
N ILE A 461 -7.65 27.11 -31.41
CA ILE A 461 -8.74 27.70 -30.61
C ILE A 461 -8.39 29.10 -30.14
N LEU A 462 -7.19 29.33 -29.58
CA LEU A 462 -6.83 30.63 -29.01
C LEU A 462 -6.76 31.74 -30.08
N ARG A 463 -6.45 31.41 -31.33
CA ARG A 463 -6.49 32.36 -32.46
C ARG A 463 -7.87 32.92 -32.76
N THR A 464 -8.95 32.31 -32.26
CA THR A 464 -10.31 32.83 -32.41
C THR A 464 -10.81 33.54 -31.15
N VAL A 465 -10.06 33.50 -30.04
CA VAL A 465 -10.45 34.07 -28.75
C VAL A 465 -9.97 35.50 -28.63
N ASP A 466 -10.86 36.40 -28.20
CA ASP A 466 -10.50 37.77 -27.87
C ASP A 466 -9.67 37.83 -26.57
N PRO A 467 -8.61 38.67 -26.50
CA PRO A 467 -7.83 38.87 -25.28
C PRO A 467 -8.67 39.14 -24.03
N GLU A 468 -9.71 39.98 -24.13
CA GLU A 468 -10.59 40.28 -23.01
C GLU A 468 -11.27 39.00 -22.51
N ARG A 469 -11.79 38.19 -23.45
CA ARG A 469 -12.46 36.92 -23.13
C ARG A 469 -11.48 35.94 -22.48
N PHE A 470 -10.22 35.89 -22.95
CA PHE A 470 -9.20 35.04 -22.35
C PHE A 470 -8.83 35.46 -20.93
N TYR A 471 -8.66 36.76 -20.66
CA TYR A 471 -8.17 37.23 -19.36
C TYR A 471 -9.26 37.45 -18.31
N MET A 472 -10.43 37.93 -18.72
CA MET A 472 -11.51 38.30 -17.82
C MET A 472 -12.55 37.18 -17.66
N ARG A 473 -12.70 36.33 -18.67
CA ARG A 473 -13.80 35.35 -18.81
C ARG A 473 -13.32 33.95 -19.17
N PHE A 474 -12.11 33.58 -18.71
CA PHE A 474 -11.51 32.28 -19.00
C PHE A 474 -12.37 31.11 -18.48
N TYR A 475 -12.80 31.23 -17.22
CA TYR A 475 -13.58 30.25 -16.49
C TYR A 475 -15.09 30.53 -16.58
N GLU A 476 -15.48 31.81 -16.55
CA GLU A 476 -16.87 32.26 -16.49
C GLU A 476 -17.35 32.79 -17.85
N PRO A 477 -18.22 32.07 -18.57
CA PRO A 477 -18.71 32.51 -19.88
C PRO A 477 -19.82 33.55 -19.78
N ALA A 478 -20.02 34.29 -20.88
CA ALA A 478 -21.22 35.09 -21.06
C ALA A 478 -22.47 34.20 -21.27
N PRO A 479 -23.69 34.70 -20.98
CA PRO A 479 -24.92 33.96 -21.23
C PRO A 479 -25.05 33.51 -22.69
N GLY A 480 -25.14 32.19 -22.91
CA GLY A 480 -25.23 31.60 -24.26
C GLY A 480 -23.89 31.18 -24.88
N GLU A 481 -22.76 31.46 -24.22
CA GLU A 481 -21.42 31.06 -24.68
C GLU A 481 -20.82 29.95 -23.81
N LYS A 482 -19.82 29.23 -24.33
CA LYS A 482 -18.98 28.32 -23.54
C LYS A 482 -17.79 29.09 -22.97
N SER A 483 -17.21 28.62 -21.86
CA SER A 483 -15.97 29.20 -21.35
C SER A 483 -14.80 28.81 -22.25
N VAL A 484 -13.75 29.64 -22.29
CA VAL A 484 -12.53 29.33 -23.05
C VAL A 484 -11.90 28.03 -22.54
N GLU A 485 -11.95 27.82 -21.21
CA GLU A 485 -11.52 26.58 -20.57
C GLU A 485 -12.24 25.35 -21.15
N GLN A 486 -13.58 25.40 -21.26
CA GLN A 486 -14.37 24.27 -21.74
C GLN A 486 -14.22 24.03 -23.24
N GLU A 487 -14.03 25.09 -24.04
CA GLU A 487 -13.71 24.98 -25.47
C GLU A 487 -12.38 24.25 -25.68
N LEU A 488 -11.34 24.64 -24.94
CA LEU A 488 -10.03 23.98 -24.96
C LEU A 488 -10.12 22.52 -24.52
N LYS A 489 -10.79 22.24 -23.40
CA LYS A 489 -11.01 20.86 -22.90
C LYS A 489 -11.66 19.98 -23.96
N ASN A 490 -12.73 20.46 -24.61
CA ASN A 490 -13.45 19.69 -25.62
C ASN A 490 -12.61 19.46 -26.88
N ALA A 491 -11.95 20.50 -27.39
CA ALA A 491 -11.16 20.43 -28.61
C ALA A 491 -9.94 19.51 -28.44
N VAL A 492 -9.19 19.68 -27.35
CA VAL A 492 -8.02 18.85 -27.04
C VAL A 492 -8.42 17.40 -26.81
N LYS A 493 -9.52 17.15 -26.06
CA LYS A 493 -10.04 15.79 -25.85
C LYS A 493 -10.34 15.11 -27.19
N LYS A 494 -11.10 15.79 -28.05
CA LYS A 494 -11.47 15.27 -29.37
C LYS A 494 -10.25 14.98 -30.22
N ALA A 495 -9.28 15.90 -30.30
CA ALA A 495 -8.07 15.73 -31.09
C ALA A 495 -7.24 14.51 -30.63
N LEU A 496 -7.12 14.29 -29.32
CA LEU A 496 -6.37 13.15 -28.78
C LEU A 496 -7.10 11.81 -28.98
N GLU A 497 -8.42 11.77 -28.81
CA GLU A 497 -9.25 10.58 -29.05
C GLU A 497 -9.30 10.21 -30.56
N GLU A 498 -9.37 11.22 -31.45
CA GLU A 498 -9.45 11.00 -32.89
C GLU A 498 -8.11 10.56 -33.49
N ARG A 499 -7.00 11.25 -33.16
CA ARG A 499 -5.68 10.93 -33.71
C ARG A 499 -5.06 9.69 -33.07
N PHE A 500 -5.08 9.60 -31.75
CA PHE A 500 -4.34 8.56 -31.02
C PHE A 500 -5.22 7.45 -30.46
N GLY A 501 -6.54 7.66 -30.35
CA GLY A 501 -7.43 6.70 -29.68
C GLY A 501 -7.21 6.64 -28.17
N ALA A 502 -6.58 7.67 -27.60
CA ALA A 502 -6.31 7.77 -26.18
C ALA A 502 -7.59 8.13 -25.42
N ILE A 503 -7.80 7.53 -24.26
CA ILE A 503 -8.88 7.90 -23.34
C ILE A 503 -8.35 9.01 -22.44
N VAL A 504 -8.93 10.20 -22.60
CA VAL A 504 -8.52 11.37 -21.84
C VAL A 504 -9.27 11.41 -20.52
N GLY A 505 -8.52 11.31 -19.42
CA GLY A 505 -9.05 11.34 -18.06
C GLY A 505 -9.30 12.76 -17.54
N SER A 506 -8.34 13.67 -17.74
CA SER A 506 -8.46 15.07 -17.34
C SER A 506 -7.66 15.98 -18.27
N ILE A 507 -8.17 17.20 -18.46
CA ILE A 507 -7.46 18.30 -19.13
C ILE A 507 -7.62 19.51 -18.22
N VAL A 508 -6.51 20.12 -17.82
CA VAL A 508 -6.48 21.28 -16.93
C VAL A 508 -5.69 22.38 -17.62
N PRO A 509 -6.36 23.28 -18.34
CA PRO A 509 -5.73 24.47 -18.90
C PRO A 509 -5.74 25.59 -17.84
N ILE A 510 -4.57 26.12 -17.54
CA ILE A 510 -4.36 27.17 -16.54
C ILE A 510 -3.75 28.38 -17.24
N PRO A 511 -4.44 29.53 -17.29
CA PRO A 511 -3.88 30.77 -17.77
C PRO A 511 -2.79 31.22 -16.81
N GLU A 512 -1.62 31.54 -17.34
CA GLU A 512 -0.54 32.10 -16.53
C GLU A 512 -0.69 33.62 -16.46
N GLU A 513 -0.39 34.16 -15.28
CA GLU A 513 -0.31 35.60 -15.10
C GLU A 513 0.77 36.17 -16.02
N THR A 514 0.35 37.14 -16.83
CA THR A 514 1.27 37.96 -17.61
C THR A 514 1.36 39.33 -16.94
N GLU A 515 2.47 40.04 -17.17
CA GLU A 515 2.70 41.36 -16.57
C GLU A 515 1.58 42.37 -16.89
N ILE A 516 0.92 42.22 -18.04
CA ILE A 516 -0.21 43.08 -18.45
C ILE A 516 -1.49 42.78 -17.66
N VAL A 517 -1.68 41.54 -17.20
CA VAL A 517 -2.84 41.13 -16.37
C VAL A 517 -2.66 41.58 -14.94
N ASP A 518 -1.47 41.35 -14.37
CA ASP A 518 -1.14 41.87 -13.02
C ASP A 518 -1.31 43.40 -13.00
N TYR A 519 -0.85 44.07 -14.06
CA TYR A 519 -1.08 45.51 -14.24
C TYR A 519 -2.57 45.89 -14.28
N LEU A 520 -3.39 45.17 -15.06
CA LEU A 520 -4.83 45.42 -15.14
C LEU A 520 -5.54 45.19 -13.80
N GLN A 521 -5.23 44.09 -13.09
CA GLN A 521 -5.83 43.76 -11.80
C GLN A 521 -5.50 44.82 -10.74
N ARG A 522 -4.25 45.31 -10.71
CA ARG A 522 -3.86 46.41 -9.82
C ARG A 522 -4.61 47.69 -10.13
N LEU A 523 -4.72 48.05 -11.42
CA LEU A 523 -5.51 49.21 -11.85
C LEU A 523 -6.98 49.11 -11.43
N MET A 524 -7.61 47.94 -11.58
CA MET A 524 -8.99 47.70 -11.14
C MET A 524 -9.17 47.74 -9.62
N GLY A 525 -8.10 47.50 -8.86
CA GLY A 525 -8.06 47.61 -7.40
C GLY A 525 -7.96 49.06 -6.89
N MET A 526 -7.49 49.99 -7.71
CA MET A 526 -7.28 51.39 -7.32
C MET A 526 -8.54 52.25 -7.50
N ILE A 527 -8.65 53.29 -6.67
CA ILE A 527 -9.64 54.36 -6.81
C ILE A 527 -8.86 55.65 -7.09
N GLY A 528 -9.15 56.30 -8.21
CA GLY A 528 -8.56 57.60 -8.54
C GLY A 528 -9.48 58.74 -8.16
N PHE A 529 -8.92 59.93 -7.97
CA PHE A 529 -9.65 61.17 -7.68
C PHE A 529 -9.32 62.24 -8.72
N PHE A 530 -10.32 63.00 -9.18
CA PHE A 530 -10.14 64.10 -10.13
C PHE A 530 -10.75 65.41 -9.62
N GLU A 531 -10.16 66.54 -10.01
CA GLU A 531 -10.70 67.88 -9.79
C GLU A 531 -10.70 68.69 -11.10
N CYS A 532 -11.85 69.28 -11.41
CA CYS A 532 -12.06 70.10 -12.60
C CYS A 532 -12.53 71.50 -12.20
N GLN A 533 -12.13 72.51 -12.96
CA GLN A 533 -12.40 73.91 -12.64
C GLN A 533 -12.87 74.65 -13.89
N VAL A 534 -13.97 75.39 -13.76
CA VAL A 534 -14.58 76.13 -14.86
C VAL A 534 -14.65 77.61 -14.48
N PRO A 535 -13.96 78.51 -15.21
CA PRO A 535 -14.14 79.93 -15.02
C PRO A 535 -15.55 80.33 -15.44
N SER A 536 -16.22 81.15 -14.62
CA SER A 536 -17.58 81.61 -14.93
C SER A 536 -17.57 82.54 -16.16
N LEU A 537 -18.31 82.18 -17.21
CA LEU A 537 -18.42 82.92 -18.47
C LEU A 537 -18.99 84.35 -18.28
N THR A 538 -19.69 84.60 -17.18
CA THR A 538 -20.34 85.89 -16.86
C THR A 538 -19.57 86.73 -15.84
N GLY A 539 -18.30 86.41 -15.55
CA GLY A 539 -17.45 87.20 -14.65
C GLY A 539 -17.72 86.96 -13.15
N GLY A 540 -17.70 85.69 -12.72
CA GLY A 540 -17.86 85.28 -11.33
C GLY A 540 -16.80 84.28 -10.85
N ASP A 541 -16.94 83.80 -9.60
CA ASP A 541 -16.01 82.81 -9.02
C ASP A 541 -16.01 81.49 -9.82
N THR A 542 -14.84 80.86 -9.88
CA THR A 542 -14.63 79.56 -10.53
C THR A 542 -15.45 78.46 -9.86
N VAL A 543 -16.18 77.68 -10.66
CA VAL A 543 -16.90 76.49 -10.18
C VAL A 543 -15.95 75.29 -10.18
N LYS A 544 -15.90 74.55 -9.07
CA LYS A 544 -15.09 73.33 -8.96
C LYS A 544 -15.97 72.08 -8.90
N PHE A 545 -15.56 71.07 -9.66
CA PHE A 545 -16.13 69.73 -9.68
C PHE A 545 -15.09 68.73 -9.18
N GLN A 546 -15.51 67.80 -8.32
CA GLN A 546 -14.63 66.76 -7.76
C GLN A 546 -15.36 65.42 -7.76
N GLY A 547 -14.64 64.33 -7.98
CA GLY A 547 -15.21 62.98 -7.95
C GLY A 547 -14.17 61.88 -7.97
N ASP A 548 -14.61 60.67 -7.65
CA ASP A 548 -13.80 59.46 -7.67
C ASP A 548 -14.03 58.70 -8.98
N PHE A 549 -13.02 58.03 -9.53
CA PHE A 549 -13.19 57.11 -10.64
C PHE A 549 -12.58 55.74 -10.32
N LYS A 550 -13.24 54.70 -10.83
CA LYS A 550 -12.76 53.32 -10.74
C LYS A 550 -12.71 52.68 -12.11
N ILE A 551 -11.61 51.97 -12.38
CA ILE A 551 -11.44 51.15 -13.59
C ILE A 551 -12.20 49.84 -13.40
N ILE A 552 -13.08 49.51 -14.35
CA ILE A 552 -13.92 48.31 -14.30
C ILE A 552 -13.30 47.20 -15.14
N SER A 553 -12.91 47.51 -16.36
CA SER A 553 -12.39 46.54 -17.32
C SER A 553 -11.67 47.25 -18.47
N VAL A 554 -11.20 46.49 -19.45
CA VAL A 554 -10.81 47.01 -20.76
C VAL A 554 -12.06 47.06 -21.63
N GLU A 555 -12.36 48.20 -22.26
CA GLU A 555 -13.52 48.36 -23.12
C GLU A 555 -13.43 47.41 -24.32
N GLN A 556 -14.58 46.85 -24.73
CA GLN A 556 -14.63 45.86 -25.80
C GLN A 556 -13.97 46.39 -27.09
N GLY A 557 -13.06 45.61 -27.67
CA GLY A 557 -12.31 45.99 -28.87
C GLY A 557 -11.16 46.99 -28.65
N SER A 558 -10.95 47.49 -27.43
CA SER A 558 -9.92 48.51 -27.12
C SER A 558 -8.63 47.93 -26.51
N TRP A 559 -8.48 46.61 -26.52
CA TRP A 559 -7.34 45.94 -25.91
C TRP A 559 -5.99 46.29 -26.56
N TYR A 560 -5.96 46.53 -27.87
CA TYR A 560 -4.77 47.03 -28.55
C TYR A 560 -4.32 48.39 -28.00
N THR A 561 -5.26 49.31 -27.76
CA THR A 561 -4.99 50.62 -27.17
C THR A 561 -4.42 50.46 -25.76
N PHE A 562 -5.03 49.60 -24.95
CA PHE A 562 -4.56 49.30 -23.60
C PHE A 562 -3.14 48.71 -23.61
N GLN A 563 -2.88 47.71 -24.46
CA GLN A 563 -1.57 47.08 -24.59
C GLN A 563 -0.49 48.06 -25.08
N SER A 564 -0.80 48.87 -26.09
CA SER A 564 0.13 49.88 -26.61
C SER A 564 0.53 50.88 -25.52
N ARG A 565 -0.44 51.34 -24.71
CA ARG A 565 -0.18 52.21 -23.57
C ARG A 565 0.63 51.52 -22.48
N PHE A 566 0.30 50.27 -22.14
CA PHE A 566 1.08 49.47 -21.20
C PHE A 566 2.54 49.32 -21.65
N GLN A 567 2.78 48.96 -22.92
CA GLN A 567 4.14 48.80 -23.48
C GLN A 567 4.90 50.14 -23.54
N SER A 568 4.23 51.22 -23.93
CA SER A 568 4.81 52.56 -23.91
C SER A 568 5.25 52.95 -22.50
N ARG A 569 4.43 52.65 -21.48
CA ARG A 569 4.74 52.92 -20.08
C ARG A 569 5.86 52.06 -19.53
N GLN A 570 5.85 50.76 -19.82
CA GLN A 570 6.94 49.86 -19.45
C GLN A 570 8.29 50.40 -19.94
N LYS A 571 8.35 50.92 -21.17
CA LYS A 571 9.57 51.51 -21.72
C LYS A 571 9.94 52.83 -21.06
N SER A 572 8.97 53.70 -20.77
CA SER A 572 9.24 55.02 -20.18
C SER A 572 9.54 54.99 -18.67
N GLN A 573 9.16 53.91 -17.97
CA GLN A 573 9.26 53.80 -16.51
C GLN A 573 10.26 52.73 -16.05
N LEU A 574 11.12 52.25 -16.95
CA LEU A 574 12.13 51.23 -16.64
C LEU A 574 13.05 51.67 -15.47
N GLN A 575 13.48 52.94 -15.49
CA GLN A 575 14.32 53.52 -14.42
C GLN A 575 13.60 53.63 -13.08
N LEU A 576 12.32 54.00 -13.08
CA LEU A 576 11.48 54.07 -11.87
C LEU A 576 11.22 52.66 -11.28
N ARG A 577 11.12 51.63 -12.13
CA ARG A 577 11.01 50.24 -11.66
C ARG A 577 12.30 49.73 -11.03
N GLU A 578 13.45 50.05 -11.60
CA GLU A 578 14.76 49.72 -11.01
C GLU A 578 14.94 50.41 -9.65
N GLU A 579 14.51 51.68 -9.53
CA GLU A 579 14.46 52.41 -8.26
C GLU A 579 13.50 51.74 -7.26
N LEU A 580 12.30 51.33 -7.70
CA LEU A 580 11.32 50.64 -6.85
C LEU A 580 11.85 49.31 -6.31
N ASP A 581 12.48 48.48 -7.15
CA ASP A 581 13.07 47.20 -6.74
C ASP A 581 14.25 47.42 -5.78
N ALA A 582 15.07 48.44 -6.02
CA ALA A 582 16.15 48.82 -5.11
C ALA A 582 15.61 49.26 -3.74
N LEU A 583 14.55 50.08 -3.72
CA LEU A 583 13.89 50.54 -2.50
C LEU A 583 13.19 49.39 -1.74
N LYS A 584 12.52 48.47 -2.43
CA LYS A 584 11.92 47.28 -1.82
C LYS A 584 12.97 46.35 -1.22
N LYS A 585 14.12 46.21 -1.88
CA LYS A 585 15.26 45.45 -1.37
C LYS A 585 15.91 46.15 -0.17
N GLN A 586 15.99 47.48 -0.17
CA GLN A 586 16.46 48.28 0.97
C GLN A 586 15.51 48.17 2.16
N HIS A 587 14.20 48.24 1.93
CA HIS A 587 13.17 48.05 2.95
C HIS A 587 13.23 46.64 3.57
N SER A 588 13.35 45.60 2.75
CA SER A 588 13.54 44.21 3.21
C SER A 588 14.81 44.05 4.06
N LYS A 589 15.90 44.73 3.69
CA LYS A 589 17.17 44.69 4.42
C LYS A 589 17.05 45.38 5.79
N LEU A 590 16.40 46.55 5.86
CA LEU A 590 16.18 47.31 7.10
C LEU A 590 15.28 46.54 8.08
N ILE A 591 14.22 45.90 7.59
CA ILE A 591 13.36 45.03 8.43
C ILE A 591 14.14 43.82 8.97
N GLY A 592 15.04 43.26 8.15
CA GLY A 592 15.88 42.12 8.56
C GLY A 592 16.93 42.44 9.63
N MET A 593 17.21 43.72 9.91
CA MET A 593 18.20 44.16 10.89
C MET A 593 17.66 44.28 12.33
N GLY A 594 16.36 44.08 12.56
CA GLY A 594 15.76 43.87 13.89
C GLY A 594 15.47 45.13 14.72
N ASP A 595 16.17 46.23 14.50
CA ASP A 595 15.96 47.50 15.21
C ASP A 595 14.95 48.39 14.47
N LEU A 596 13.66 48.10 14.64
CA LEU A 596 12.54 48.81 13.99
C LEU A 596 12.33 50.24 14.52
N GLU A 597 12.78 50.53 15.74
CA GLU A 597 12.55 51.82 16.40
C GLU A 597 13.51 52.91 15.90
N ASP A 598 14.78 52.58 15.73
CA ASP A 598 15.81 53.50 15.21
C ASP A 598 15.65 53.78 13.70
N ASN A 599 15.10 52.82 12.95
CA ASN A 599 14.94 52.93 11.50
C ASN A 599 13.54 53.41 11.07
N ARG A 600 12.69 53.84 12.01
CA ARG A 600 11.28 54.17 11.74
C ARG A 600 11.11 55.31 10.72
N GLU A 601 11.91 56.37 10.83
CA GLU A 601 11.85 57.50 9.88
C GLU A 601 12.34 57.10 8.48
N GLU A 602 13.36 56.24 8.40
CA GLU A 602 13.88 55.75 7.12
C GLU A 602 12.91 54.77 6.44
N ILE A 603 12.27 53.88 7.22
CA ILE A 603 11.21 52.97 6.74
C ILE A 603 10.00 53.76 6.25
N GLU A 604 9.57 54.78 6.99
CA GLU A 604 8.45 55.66 6.60
C GLU A 604 8.80 56.44 5.32
N GLY A 605 10.02 56.98 5.21
CA GLY A 605 10.51 57.65 4.00
C GLY A 605 10.57 56.73 2.78
N ILE A 606 11.02 55.47 2.96
CA ILE A 606 11.03 54.46 1.89
C ILE A 606 9.59 54.11 1.49
N ASN A 607 8.67 53.93 2.44
CA ASN A 607 7.27 53.61 2.13
C ASN A 607 6.56 54.75 1.42
N GLN A 608 6.79 56.00 1.81
CA GLN A 608 6.27 57.17 1.10
C GLN A 608 6.82 57.26 -0.32
N ARG A 609 8.12 56.99 -0.51
CA ARG A 609 8.76 56.99 -1.83
C ARG A 609 8.28 55.82 -2.71
N VAL A 610 8.10 54.63 -2.13
CA VAL A 610 7.50 53.46 -2.79
C VAL A 610 6.09 53.78 -3.26
N ASN A 611 5.24 54.35 -2.38
CA ASN A 611 3.87 54.73 -2.76
C ASN A 611 3.82 55.81 -3.85
N ALA A 612 4.72 56.79 -3.80
CA ALA A 612 4.82 57.84 -4.83
C ALA A 612 5.24 57.26 -6.19
N ILE A 613 6.27 56.42 -6.20
CA ILE A 613 6.76 55.75 -7.42
C ILE A 613 5.71 54.77 -7.94
N GLU A 614 5.00 54.04 -7.07
CA GLU A 614 3.93 53.13 -7.47
C GLU A 614 2.79 53.90 -8.17
N ASN A 615 2.29 54.99 -7.60
CA ASN A 615 1.26 55.82 -8.24
C ASN A 615 1.70 56.34 -9.62
N GLU A 616 2.97 56.73 -9.76
CA GLU A 616 3.56 57.19 -11.01
C GLU A 616 3.73 56.05 -12.03
N ILE A 617 4.19 54.87 -11.58
CA ILE A 617 4.36 53.66 -12.41
C ILE A 617 3.01 53.12 -12.91
N PHE A 618 1.98 53.11 -12.06
CA PHE A 618 0.69 52.56 -12.47
C PHE A 618 -0.06 53.49 -13.42
N GLY A 619 0.32 54.78 -13.46
CA GLY A 619 -0.15 55.76 -14.43
C GLY A 619 -1.64 56.09 -14.29
N LEU A 620 -2.14 56.01 -13.05
CA LEU A 620 -3.46 56.50 -12.65
C LEU A 620 -3.53 58.02 -12.82
N ASP A 621 -2.41 58.73 -12.61
CA ASP A 621 -2.30 60.18 -12.80
C ASP A 621 -2.49 60.62 -14.25
N ASP A 622 -2.01 59.85 -15.22
CA ASP A 622 -2.26 60.14 -16.63
C ASP A 622 -3.74 59.95 -16.99
N ILE A 623 -4.38 58.90 -16.43
CA ILE A 623 -5.82 58.64 -16.62
C ILE A 623 -6.62 59.78 -16.00
N LYS A 624 -6.25 60.21 -14.79
CA LYS A 624 -6.79 61.40 -14.13
C LYS A 624 -6.64 62.64 -15.00
N LYS A 625 -5.44 62.94 -15.51
CA LYS A 625 -5.19 64.09 -16.39
C LYS A 625 -6.03 64.02 -17.68
N SER A 626 -6.24 62.82 -18.23
CA SER A 626 -7.12 62.60 -19.39
C SER A 626 -8.57 62.98 -19.07
N ILE A 627 -9.09 62.49 -17.95
CA ILE A 627 -10.43 62.81 -17.44
C ILE A 627 -10.57 64.32 -17.22
N GLU A 628 -9.65 64.93 -16.46
CA GLU A 628 -9.70 66.36 -16.12
C GLU A 628 -9.63 67.23 -17.38
N LYS A 629 -8.77 66.90 -18.34
CA LYS A 629 -8.66 67.63 -19.59
C LYS A 629 -9.93 67.54 -20.43
N SER A 630 -10.52 66.36 -20.57
CA SER A 630 -11.76 66.14 -21.33
C SER A 630 -12.93 66.89 -20.71
N ILE A 631 -13.10 66.74 -19.39
CA ILE A 631 -14.17 67.41 -18.63
C ILE A 631 -14.00 68.93 -18.71
N ASN A 632 -12.81 69.48 -18.41
CA ASN A 632 -12.58 70.93 -18.46
C ASN A 632 -12.85 71.51 -19.86
N ALA A 633 -12.42 70.82 -20.94
CA ALA A 633 -12.64 71.30 -22.30
C ALA A 633 -14.13 71.38 -22.66
N LYS A 634 -14.92 70.40 -22.22
CA LYS A 634 -16.37 70.36 -22.49
C LYS A 634 -17.15 71.28 -21.56
N LEU A 635 -16.75 71.41 -20.29
CA LEU A 635 -17.43 72.26 -19.31
C LEU A 635 -17.43 73.75 -19.69
N VAL A 636 -16.41 74.24 -20.39
CA VAL A 636 -16.36 75.64 -20.90
C VAL A 636 -17.48 75.93 -21.92
N THR A 637 -18.03 74.89 -22.56
CA THR A 637 -19.10 75.02 -23.57
C THR A 637 -20.50 74.79 -23.03
N VAL A 638 -20.63 74.45 -21.75
CA VAL A 638 -21.91 74.18 -21.09
C VAL A 638 -22.60 75.48 -20.71
N ASP A 639 -23.92 75.54 -20.89
CA ASP A 639 -24.74 76.68 -20.51
C ASP A 639 -24.55 77.03 -19.03
N SER A 640 -24.45 78.33 -18.73
CA SER A 640 -24.27 78.85 -17.37
C SER A 640 -25.41 78.45 -16.43
N GLU A 641 -26.63 78.24 -16.92
CA GLU A 641 -27.76 77.79 -16.09
C GLU A 641 -27.59 76.35 -15.59
N LEU A 642 -27.04 75.46 -16.43
CA LEU A 642 -26.71 74.07 -16.08
C LEU A 642 -25.54 73.99 -15.08
N LEU A 643 -24.60 74.93 -15.14
CA LEU A 643 -23.45 75.00 -14.22
C LEU A 643 -23.83 75.47 -12.80
N MET A 644 -24.96 76.17 -12.64
CA MET A 644 -25.39 76.77 -11.36
C MET A 644 -26.23 75.85 -10.46
N TYR A 645 -26.75 74.71 -10.98
CA TYR A 645 -27.59 73.74 -10.25
C TYR A 645 -28.76 74.37 -9.48
N ARG A 646 -29.80 74.80 -10.20
CA ARG A 646 -31.02 75.33 -9.57
C ARG A 646 -32.00 74.24 -9.10
N ASP A 647 -31.83 72.98 -9.50
CA ASP A 647 -32.70 71.84 -9.17
C ASP A 647 -31.98 70.47 -9.26
N ILE A 648 -32.51 69.43 -8.61
CA ILE A 648 -32.03 68.03 -8.58
C ILE A 648 -31.95 67.43 -9.99
N GLN A 649 -32.82 67.84 -10.92
CA GLN A 649 -32.76 67.39 -12.32
C GLN A 649 -31.49 67.87 -13.04
N HIS A 650 -31.02 69.09 -12.74
CA HIS A 650 -29.75 69.60 -13.28
C HIS A 650 -28.55 68.82 -12.74
N LEU A 651 -28.60 68.35 -11.48
CA LEU A 651 -27.58 67.49 -10.88
C LEU A 651 -27.42 66.16 -11.62
N SER A 652 -28.52 65.41 -11.77
CA SER A 652 -28.51 64.12 -12.46
C SER A 652 -28.06 64.23 -13.93
N THR A 653 -28.41 65.33 -14.59
CA THR A 653 -28.04 65.57 -16.00
C THR A 653 -26.54 65.83 -16.13
N MET A 654 -25.96 66.62 -15.23
CA MET A 654 -24.52 66.89 -15.23
C MET A 654 -23.70 65.68 -14.79
N GLU A 655 -24.18 64.87 -13.84
CA GLU A 655 -23.56 63.58 -13.49
C GLU A 655 -23.48 62.65 -14.70
N ARG A 656 -24.55 62.56 -15.49
CA ARG A 656 -24.57 61.75 -16.71
C ARG A 656 -23.58 62.28 -17.75
N TYR A 657 -23.52 63.59 -17.96
CA TYR A 657 -22.59 64.19 -18.92
C TYR A 657 -21.12 64.03 -18.50
N ILE A 658 -20.81 64.28 -17.23
CA ILE A 658 -19.44 64.13 -16.70
C ILE A 658 -19.00 62.66 -16.78
N ASN A 659 -19.88 61.71 -16.42
CA ASN A 659 -19.63 60.28 -16.60
C ASN A 659 -19.33 59.93 -18.06
N GLN A 660 -20.18 60.40 -18.98
CA GLN A 660 -20.01 60.13 -20.42
C GLN A 660 -18.70 60.70 -20.95
N TRP A 661 -18.38 61.97 -20.64
CA TRP A 661 -17.18 62.64 -21.16
C TRP A 661 -15.88 62.05 -20.61
N ALA A 662 -15.90 61.63 -19.34
CA ALA A 662 -14.78 60.93 -18.74
C ALA A 662 -14.59 59.55 -19.38
N LYS A 663 -15.68 58.76 -19.51
CA LYS A 663 -15.65 57.43 -20.12
C LYS A 663 -15.13 57.49 -21.56
N GLU A 664 -15.69 58.38 -22.41
CA GLU A 664 -15.23 58.56 -23.80
C GLU A 664 -13.72 58.83 -23.89
N SER A 665 -13.20 59.75 -23.06
CA SER A 665 -11.78 60.12 -23.07
C SER A 665 -10.87 58.96 -22.64
N VAL A 666 -11.25 58.23 -21.60
CA VAL A 666 -10.43 57.13 -21.07
C VAL A 666 -10.46 55.92 -22.00
N VAL A 667 -11.61 55.62 -22.61
CA VAL A 667 -11.71 54.58 -23.64
C VAL A 667 -10.83 54.94 -24.85
N GLU A 668 -10.92 56.16 -25.37
CA GLU A 668 -10.16 56.57 -26.55
C GLU A 668 -8.65 56.58 -26.29
N GLN A 669 -8.20 57.10 -25.15
CA GLN A 669 -6.78 57.29 -24.88
C GLN A 669 -6.09 56.09 -24.24
N HIS A 670 -6.81 55.30 -23.44
CA HIS A 670 -6.27 54.21 -22.63
C HIS A 670 -6.92 52.85 -22.92
N GLY A 671 -8.04 52.81 -23.64
CA GLY A 671 -8.81 51.58 -23.89
C GLY A 671 -9.50 51.01 -22.66
N LEU A 672 -9.60 51.77 -21.57
CA LEU A 672 -10.14 51.34 -20.29
C LEU A 672 -11.59 51.81 -20.12
N ASP A 673 -12.42 50.96 -19.53
CA ASP A 673 -13.75 51.33 -19.08
C ASP A 673 -13.71 51.80 -17.62
N ILE A 674 -14.38 52.91 -17.34
CA ILE A 674 -14.39 53.57 -16.02
C ILE A 674 -15.79 53.93 -15.58
N ASN A 675 -15.94 54.10 -14.26
CA ASN A 675 -17.15 54.60 -13.64
C ASN A 675 -16.81 55.71 -12.64
N ILE A 676 -17.49 56.85 -12.73
CA ILE A 676 -17.35 57.95 -11.76
C ILE A 676 -18.34 57.76 -10.61
N ARG A 677 -17.83 57.92 -9.40
CA ARG A 677 -18.60 57.88 -8.14
C ARG A 677 -18.40 59.18 -7.37
N HIS A 678 -19.36 59.53 -6.53
CA HIS A 678 -19.29 60.67 -5.60
C HIS A 678 -18.98 62.02 -6.26
N LEU A 679 -19.64 62.35 -7.38
CA LEU A 679 -19.47 63.65 -8.02
C LEU A 679 -20.04 64.77 -7.13
N THR A 680 -19.25 65.79 -6.84
CA THR A 680 -19.65 66.95 -6.03
C THR A 680 -19.24 68.27 -6.69
N ARG A 681 -19.97 69.35 -6.36
CA ARG A 681 -19.67 70.73 -6.76
C ARG A 681 -19.55 71.63 -5.54
N THR A 682 -18.54 72.49 -5.51
CA THR A 682 -18.44 73.57 -4.51
C THR A 682 -19.27 74.80 -4.91
N ARG A 683 -20.02 75.39 -3.96
CA ARG A 683 -20.74 76.67 -4.14
C ARG A 683 -19.76 77.82 -4.44
N THR A 684 -20.18 78.79 -5.24
CA THR A 684 -19.46 80.06 -5.47
C THR A 684 -19.62 81.00 -4.27
N LYS A 685 -18.76 82.02 -4.10
CA LYS A 685 -18.86 82.93 -2.95
C LYS A 685 -20.12 83.80 -3.01
N GLN A 686 -20.56 84.15 -4.22
CA GLN A 686 -21.81 84.88 -4.42
C GLN A 686 -23.02 84.04 -3.99
N GLU A 687 -23.10 82.77 -4.39
CA GLU A 687 -24.16 81.85 -3.93
C GLU A 687 -24.11 81.65 -2.41
N GLU A 688 -22.91 81.57 -1.83
CA GLU A 688 -22.76 81.43 -0.38
C GLU A 688 -23.23 82.70 0.38
N HIS A 689 -22.94 83.88 -0.16
CA HIS A 689 -23.43 85.15 0.39
C HIS A 689 -24.95 85.25 0.26
N LEU A 690 -25.52 84.95 -0.91
CA LEU A 690 -26.97 84.99 -1.16
C LEU A 690 -27.73 84.03 -0.24
N PHE A 691 -27.18 82.82 -0.05
CA PHE A 691 -27.72 81.83 0.89
C PHE A 691 -27.73 82.36 2.33
N LYS A 692 -26.62 82.97 2.79
CA LYS A 692 -26.54 83.60 4.12
C LYS A 692 -27.53 84.76 4.27
N THR A 693 -27.63 85.65 3.28
CA THR A 693 -28.58 86.78 3.28
C THR A 693 -30.04 86.34 3.27
N GLN A 694 -30.41 85.29 2.51
CA GLN A 694 -31.75 84.72 2.54
C GLN A 694 -32.10 84.14 3.91
N GLN A 695 -31.14 83.47 4.54
CA GLN A 695 -31.32 82.93 5.89
C GLN A 695 -31.58 84.05 6.91
N GLU A 696 -30.84 85.16 6.82
CA GLU A 696 -31.04 86.35 7.67
C GLU A 696 -32.40 87.04 7.42
N LEU A 697 -32.83 87.14 6.15
CA LEU A 697 -34.11 87.74 5.77
C LEU A 697 -35.30 86.95 6.30
N GLU A 698 -35.26 85.62 6.22
CA GLU A 698 -36.34 84.77 6.77
C GLU A 698 -36.45 84.92 8.30
N ILE A 699 -35.32 85.01 9.01
CA ILE A 699 -35.30 85.28 10.45
C ILE A 699 -35.96 86.64 10.76
N ALA A 700 -35.66 87.68 9.97
CA ALA A 700 -36.24 89.00 10.15
C ALA A 700 -37.76 89.03 9.93
N LYS A 701 -38.26 88.36 8.87
CA LYS A 701 -39.71 88.26 8.59
C LYS A 701 -40.48 87.58 9.72
N ILE A 702 -39.90 86.53 10.32
CA ILE A 702 -40.50 85.81 11.44
C ILE A 702 -40.64 86.73 12.66
N ASN A 703 -39.62 87.55 12.94
CA ASN A 703 -39.64 88.47 14.07
C ASN A 703 -40.68 89.59 13.89
N GLU A 704 -40.78 90.19 12.70
CA GLU A 704 -41.79 91.23 12.41
C GLU A 704 -43.22 90.68 12.54
N ALA A 705 -43.48 89.46 12.05
CA ALA A 705 -44.79 88.82 12.17
C ALA A 705 -45.19 88.59 13.65
N LYS A 706 -44.21 88.31 14.52
CA LYS A 706 -44.43 88.12 15.95
C LYS A 706 -44.84 89.44 16.64
N GLU A 707 -44.16 90.54 16.36
CA GLU A 707 -44.46 91.85 16.95
C GLU A 707 -45.85 92.37 16.55
N GLN A 708 -46.24 92.20 15.28
CA GLN A 708 -47.58 92.57 14.81
C GLN A 708 -48.70 91.80 15.52
N LEU A 709 -48.45 90.52 15.86
CA LEU A 709 -49.42 89.69 16.58
C LEU A 709 -49.61 90.18 18.03
N GLU A 710 -48.52 90.54 18.71
CA GLU A 710 -48.55 91.04 20.09
C GLU A 710 -49.29 92.38 20.20
N ALA A 711 -49.08 93.30 19.24
CA ALA A 711 -49.78 94.59 19.20
C ALA A 711 -51.31 94.41 19.01
N ARG A 712 -51.71 93.49 18.12
CA ARG A 712 -53.14 93.18 17.90
C ARG A 712 -53.80 92.62 19.16
N ASN A 713 -53.12 91.73 19.90
CA ASN A 713 -53.65 91.16 21.13
C ASN A 713 -53.90 92.22 22.21
N LYS A 714 -52.99 93.19 22.38
CA LYS A 714 -53.18 94.32 23.33
C LYS A 714 -54.38 95.19 22.95
N GLN A 715 -54.56 95.47 21.66
CA GLN A 715 -55.70 96.27 21.19
C GLN A 715 -57.03 95.55 21.42
N ARG A 716 -57.07 94.23 21.19
CA ARG A 716 -58.25 93.39 21.46
C ARG A 716 -58.69 93.44 22.92
N GLN A 717 -57.74 93.37 23.84
CA GLN A 717 -58.03 93.37 25.27
C GLN A 717 -58.65 94.71 25.73
N LYS A 718 -58.15 95.83 25.20
CA LYS A 718 -58.66 97.18 25.52
C LYS A 718 -60.09 97.41 25.01
N LEU A 719 -60.45 96.83 23.86
CA LEU A 719 -61.79 96.96 23.29
C LEU A 719 -62.84 96.18 24.09
N LEU A 720 -62.50 94.97 24.54
CA LEU A 720 -63.37 94.16 25.41
C LEU A 720 -63.64 94.84 26.75
N GLU A 721 -62.63 95.51 27.31
CA GLU A 721 -62.78 96.25 28.56
C GLU A 721 -63.75 97.44 28.41
N MET A 722 -63.71 98.12 27.26
CA MET A 722 -64.60 99.24 26.95
C MET A 722 -66.05 98.81 26.68
N SER A 723 -66.27 97.64 26.06
CA SER A 723 -67.64 97.14 25.82
C SER A 723 -68.32 96.75 27.13
N SER A 724 -67.61 96.05 28.02
CA SER A 724 -68.13 95.65 29.33
C SER A 724 -68.59 96.85 30.16
N ARG A 725 -67.82 97.96 30.16
CA ARG A 725 -68.22 99.21 30.84
C ARG A 725 -69.49 99.83 30.29
N ARG A 726 -69.73 99.72 28.98
CA ARG A 726 -70.93 100.29 28.33
C ARG A 726 -72.19 99.51 28.67
N GLU A 727 -72.10 98.18 28.68
CA GLU A 727 -73.22 97.32 29.06
C GLU A 727 -73.65 97.57 30.51
N GLN A 728 -72.68 97.73 31.41
CA GLN A 728 -72.94 98.02 32.81
C GLN A 728 -73.69 99.37 33.00
N ALA A 729 -73.28 100.42 32.29
CA ALA A 729 -73.95 101.72 32.34
C ALA A 729 -75.40 101.67 31.84
N LYS A 730 -75.69 100.89 30.78
CA LYS A 730 -77.06 100.71 30.27
C LYS A 730 -77.95 99.96 31.25
N SER A 731 -77.42 98.94 31.91
CA SER A 731 -78.15 98.20 32.95
C SER A 731 -78.55 99.10 34.12
N ASP A 732 -77.69 100.05 34.51
CA ASP A 732 -78.00 101.02 35.57
C ASP A 732 -79.10 102.00 35.15
N GLU A 733 -79.13 102.39 33.87
CA GLU A 733 -80.16 103.27 33.32
C GLU A 733 -81.53 102.58 33.25
N LEU A 734 -81.56 101.31 32.84
CA LEU A 734 -82.76 100.50 32.81
C LEU A 734 -83.40 100.36 34.21
N ASN A 735 -82.59 100.13 35.24
CA ASN A 735 -83.06 100.04 36.62
C ASN A 735 -83.78 101.33 37.07
N LYS A 736 -83.27 102.51 36.69
CA LYS A 736 -83.91 103.80 37.01
C LYS A 736 -85.27 103.96 36.35
N LEU A 737 -85.43 103.46 35.12
CA LEU A 737 -86.71 103.51 34.41
C LEU A 737 -87.74 102.61 35.07
N TYR A 738 -87.35 101.41 35.51
CA TYR A 738 -88.22 100.51 36.28
C TYR A 738 -88.70 101.13 37.60
N GLU A 739 -87.81 101.78 38.36
CA GLU A 739 -88.20 102.50 39.57
C GLU A 739 -89.19 103.63 39.29
N ARG A 740 -89.00 104.34 38.17
CA ARG A 740 -89.90 105.44 37.77
C ARG A 740 -91.28 104.92 37.35
N ARG A 741 -91.32 103.81 36.61
CA ARG A 741 -92.57 103.11 36.27
C ARG A 741 -93.36 102.73 37.52
N LEU A 742 -92.68 102.14 38.51
CA LEU A 742 -93.30 101.75 39.77
C LEU A 742 -93.92 102.94 40.52
N LYS A 743 -93.28 104.11 40.48
CA LYS A 743 -93.84 105.33 41.10
C LYS A 743 -95.12 105.81 40.40
N ILE A 744 -95.17 105.78 39.07
CA ILE A 744 -96.35 106.26 38.32
C ILE A 744 -97.54 105.30 38.49
N ILE A 745 -97.30 103.99 38.55
CA ILE A 745 -98.39 103.00 38.77
C ILE A 745 -98.97 103.10 40.19
N ALA A 746 -98.17 103.48 41.19
CA ALA A 746 -98.59 103.51 42.59
C ALA A 746 -99.48 104.71 42.96
N ASP A 747 -99.52 105.76 42.13
CA ASP A 747 -100.27 106.99 42.39
C ASP A 747 -101.45 107.11 41.40
N ALA A 748 -102.67 106.76 41.85
CA ALA A 748 -103.83 106.59 40.97
C ALA A 748 -104.31 107.89 40.29
N ASP A 749 -103.91 109.05 40.81
CA ASP A 749 -104.29 110.38 40.30
C ASP A 749 -103.30 110.96 39.27
N LEU A 750 -102.16 110.30 39.03
CA LEU A 750 -101.14 110.65 38.02
C LEU A 750 -101.01 109.61 36.90
N ALA A 751 -101.89 108.61 36.88
CA ALA A 751 -101.89 107.55 35.88
C ALA A 751 -102.40 108.05 34.52
N ASP A 752 -101.58 108.83 33.82
CA ASP A 752 -101.74 109.11 32.39
C ASP A 752 -101.36 107.85 31.59
N PRO A 753 -102.31 107.20 30.90
CA PRO A 753 -102.06 105.98 30.13
C PRO A 753 -101.01 106.17 29.04
N ASP A 754 -100.89 107.38 28.48
CA ASP A 754 -99.94 107.66 27.39
C ASP A 754 -98.51 107.81 27.93
N GLU A 755 -98.32 108.36 29.14
CA GLU A 755 -96.99 108.44 29.78
C GLU A 755 -96.51 107.05 30.21
N LEU A 756 -97.39 106.20 30.75
CA LEU A 756 -97.04 104.83 31.12
C LEU A 756 -96.63 104.00 29.90
N LYS A 757 -97.36 104.16 28.78
CA LYS A 757 -97.06 103.47 27.53
C LYS A 757 -95.73 103.93 26.94
N SER A 758 -95.45 105.24 26.96
CA SER A 758 -94.14 105.76 26.54
C SER A 758 -93.00 105.23 27.41
N LEU A 759 -93.22 105.00 28.71
CA LEU A 759 -92.20 104.47 29.60
C LEU A 759 -91.97 102.97 29.37
N ASP A 760 -93.05 102.22 29.12
CA ASP A 760 -92.99 100.79 28.79
C ASP A 760 -92.25 100.55 27.46
N GLU A 761 -92.49 101.40 26.45
CA GLU A 761 -91.75 101.36 25.18
C GLU A 761 -90.26 101.69 25.37
N GLN A 762 -89.90 102.60 26.30
CA GLN A 762 -88.49 102.91 26.60
C GLN A 762 -87.77 101.79 27.34
N ILE A 763 -88.46 101.14 28.30
CA ILE A 763 -87.93 99.98 29.02
C ILE A 763 -87.71 98.82 28.05
N GLU A 764 -88.70 98.50 27.21
CA GLU A 764 -88.60 97.41 26.24
C GLU A 764 -87.47 97.66 25.23
N HIS A 765 -87.30 98.91 24.76
CA HIS A 765 -86.19 99.28 23.88
C HIS A 765 -84.81 99.08 24.55
N LEU A 766 -84.64 99.51 25.80
CA LEU A 766 -83.37 99.34 26.54
C LEU A 766 -83.11 97.88 26.92
N GLU A 767 -84.12 97.08 27.23
CA GLU A 767 -83.99 95.64 27.47
C GLU A 767 -83.52 94.89 26.23
N VAL A 768 -84.11 95.20 25.07
CA VAL A 768 -83.69 94.62 23.80
C VAL A 768 -82.25 95.02 23.47
N GLU A 769 -81.83 96.26 23.75
CA GLU A 769 -80.43 96.68 23.54
C GLU A 769 -79.41 96.03 24.48
N ILE A 770 -79.80 95.60 25.68
CA ILE A 770 -78.93 94.90 26.63
C ILE A 770 -78.89 93.39 26.33
N LEU A 771 -80.03 92.77 26.04
CA LEU A 771 -80.15 91.33 25.74
C LEU A 771 -79.64 90.98 24.34
N ASN A 772 -79.71 91.91 23.38
CA ASN A 772 -79.10 91.79 22.07
C ASN A 772 -78.14 92.97 21.86
N PRO A 773 -76.87 92.88 22.30
CA PRO A 773 -75.87 93.87 21.90
C PRO A 773 -75.86 93.91 20.37
N SER A 774 -76.13 95.08 19.78
CA SER A 774 -76.38 95.21 18.33
C SER A 774 -75.33 94.43 17.52
N LEU A 775 -75.77 93.38 16.82
CA LEU A 775 -74.91 92.46 16.07
C LEU A 775 -73.98 93.20 15.09
N GLU A 776 -74.40 94.35 14.56
CA GLU A 776 -73.58 95.22 13.70
C GLU A 776 -72.29 95.76 14.36
N LYS A 777 -72.28 95.96 15.70
CA LYS A 777 -71.06 96.40 16.43
C LYS A 777 -70.11 95.23 16.72
N VAL A 778 -70.64 94.03 16.90
CA VAL A 778 -69.83 92.81 17.09
C VAL A 778 -69.21 92.37 15.76
N GLU A 779 -69.91 92.54 14.64
CA GLU A 779 -69.40 92.30 13.27
C GLU A 779 -68.29 93.28 12.88
N SER A 780 -68.48 94.58 13.18
CA SER A 780 -67.44 95.61 12.98
C SER A 780 -66.17 95.33 13.81
N ILE A 781 -66.33 94.77 15.03
CA ILE A 781 -65.23 94.37 15.90
C ILE A 781 -64.59 93.05 15.41
N LEU A 782 -65.36 92.11 14.86
CA LEU A 782 -64.86 90.86 14.26
C LEU A 782 -64.09 91.08 12.96
N GLU A 783 -64.50 92.02 12.10
CA GLU A 783 -63.78 92.38 10.86
C GLU A 783 -62.43 93.06 11.13
N LEU A 784 -62.32 93.89 12.17
CA LEU A 784 -61.04 94.43 12.65
C LEU A 784 -60.14 93.36 13.32
N MET A 785 -60.68 92.19 13.67
CA MET A 785 -60.00 91.11 14.39
C MET A 785 -59.64 89.88 13.53
N GLN A 786 -60.05 89.79 12.27
CA GLN A 786 -59.61 88.70 11.39
C GLN A 786 -58.20 88.98 10.84
N PRO A 787 -57.26 88.02 10.87
CA PRO A 787 -56.03 88.15 10.11
C PRO A 787 -56.39 88.23 8.63
N LYS A 788 -55.79 89.17 7.88
CA LYS A 788 -55.81 89.10 6.42
C LYS A 788 -55.28 87.72 6.02
N LYS A 789 -56.17 86.84 5.58
CA LYS A 789 -55.83 85.54 5.02
C LYS A 789 -55.10 85.78 3.70
N ASP A 790 -53.79 85.89 3.73
CA ASP A 790 -52.98 85.48 2.58
C ASP A 790 -52.88 83.95 2.62
N LYS A 791 -53.94 83.29 2.15
CA LYS A 791 -53.96 81.84 1.96
C LYS A 791 -54.54 81.52 0.59
N GLU A 792 -53.67 81.55 -0.42
CA GLU A 792 -53.95 80.88 -1.69
C GLU A 792 -52.70 80.33 -2.43
N ARG A 793 -51.48 80.46 -1.90
CA ARG A 793 -50.27 79.98 -2.62
C ARG A 793 -49.51 78.80 -2.02
N GLY A 794 -49.78 78.38 -0.78
CA GLY A 794 -48.95 77.37 -0.10
C GLY A 794 -49.39 75.90 -0.23
N ILE A 795 -50.65 75.62 -0.54
CA ILE A 795 -51.20 74.25 -0.45
C ILE A 795 -51.31 73.56 -1.82
N LEU A 796 -51.47 74.34 -2.91
CA LEU A 796 -51.58 73.80 -4.28
C LEU A 796 -50.25 73.29 -4.86
N GLN A 797 -49.09 73.77 -4.37
CA GLN A 797 -47.78 73.36 -4.91
C GLN A 797 -47.32 71.97 -4.43
N PHE A 798 -47.85 71.47 -3.31
CA PHE A 798 -47.43 70.17 -2.76
C PHE A 798 -48.20 68.99 -3.38
N GLU A 799 -49.48 69.17 -3.71
CA GLU A 799 -50.31 68.10 -4.30
C GLU A 799 -50.06 67.91 -5.82
N GLU A 800 -49.56 68.93 -6.51
CA GLU A 800 -49.24 68.86 -7.95
C GLU A 800 -47.87 68.21 -8.23
N GLN A 801 -46.90 68.32 -7.30
CA GLN A 801 -45.60 67.65 -7.41
C GLN A 801 -45.64 66.15 -7.11
N VAL A 802 -46.64 65.66 -6.37
CA VAL A 802 -46.78 64.23 -6.02
C VAL A 802 -47.55 63.43 -7.08
N ARG A 803 -48.27 64.08 -8.01
CA ARG A 803 -49.01 63.38 -9.08
C ARG A 803 -48.27 63.23 -10.41
N LEU A 804 -47.16 63.94 -10.63
CA LEU A 804 -46.38 63.84 -11.88
C LEU A 804 -45.30 62.72 -11.87
N THR A 805 -45.11 62.00 -10.76
CA THR A 805 -44.10 60.95 -10.61
C THR A 805 -44.62 59.51 -10.76
N SER A 806 -45.89 59.29 -11.13
CA SER A 806 -46.46 57.93 -11.22
C SER A 806 -47.11 57.55 -12.56
N SER A 807 -46.98 58.36 -13.62
CA SER A 807 -47.60 58.02 -14.91
C SER A 807 -46.81 58.54 -16.12
N GLN A 808 -45.59 58.01 -16.33
CA GLN A 808 -44.91 58.01 -17.64
C GLN A 808 -43.67 57.10 -17.59
N THR A 809 -43.91 55.80 -17.51
CA THR A 809 -42.92 54.76 -17.82
C THR A 809 -43.69 53.47 -18.07
N ASN A 810 -44.33 53.40 -19.24
CA ASN A 810 -44.73 52.18 -19.96
C ASN A 810 -45.77 52.58 -21.02
N LEU A 811 -45.29 52.85 -22.25
CA LEU A 811 -45.99 52.78 -23.55
C LEU A 811 -45.31 53.78 -24.51
N ASP A 812 -44.10 53.46 -24.97
CA ASP A 812 -43.58 54.00 -26.24
C ASP A 812 -42.44 53.13 -26.79
N LEU A 813 -42.73 51.83 -26.91
CA LEU A 813 -41.84 50.85 -27.55
C LEU A 813 -42.52 50.08 -28.70
N ASP A 814 -43.69 50.50 -29.20
CA ASP A 814 -44.46 49.70 -30.17
C ASP A 814 -45.04 50.44 -31.39
N SER A 815 -44.51 51.62 -31.77
CA SER A 815 -45.05 52.40 -32.91
C SER A 815 -44.04 52.77 -34.00
N LYS A 816 -42.84 52.19 -34.00
CA LYS A 816 -41.86 52.34 -35.11
C LYS A 816 -41.41 50.99 -35.65
N ASN A 817 -42.35 50.22 -36.21
CA ASN A 817 -42.09 49.23 -37.26
C ASN A 817 -43.42 48.76 -37.86
N LYS A 818 -43.52 48.82 -39.20
CA LYS A 818 -44.73 48.74 -40.07
C LYS A 818 -45.38 50.12 -40.23
N THR A 819 -45.51 50.72 -41.41
CA THR A 819 -45.66 50.12 -42.75
C THR A 819 -45.47 51.24 -43.77
N ASN A 820 -44.46 51.10 -44.65
CA ASN A 820 -44.41 51.76 -45.95
C ASN A 820 -43.50 50.94 -46.86
N LEU A 821 -44.01 49.79 -47.29
CA LEU A 821 -43.51 49.07 -48.47
C LEU A 821 -44.72 48.43 -49.16
N LEU A 822 -45.01 49.00 -50.33
CA LEU A 822 -45.54 48.34 -51.53
C LEU A 822 -47.04 48.04 -51.60
N ASN A 823 -47.72 48.94 -52.31
CA ASN A 823 -48.70 48.61 -53.34
C ASN A 823 -48.25 47.38 -54.15
N ASN A 824 -49.09 46.34 -54.24
CA ASN A 824 -49.78 46.03 -55.49
C ASN A 824 -50.70 44.81 -55.33
N ASP A 825 -51.89 44.99 -55.91
CA ASP A 825 -52.71 44.02 -56.61
C ASP A 825 -53.52 42.95 -55.84
N ASP A 826 -54.76 43.34 -55.57
CA ASP A 826 -55.97 42.82 -56.24
C ASP A 826 -56.35 41.34 -56.17
N LYS A 827 -57.63 41.16 -55.75
CA LYS A 827 -58.58 40.05 -56.04
C LYS A 827 -58.31 38.75 -55.27
N LYS A 828 -59.28 38.09 -54.65
CA LYS A 828 -60.71 38.01 -54.95
C LYS A 828 -61.48 37.45 -53.74
N THR A 829 -62.72 37.90 -53.64
CA THR A 829 -63.82 37.47 -52.79
C THR A 829 -64.13 35.97 -52.80
N SER A 830 -64.32 35.40 -51.60
CA SER A 830 -65.54 34.70 -51.16
C SER A 830 -65.55 34.65 -49.64
#